data_AF-A0A2D6A4U9-F1
#
_entry.id   AF-A0A2D6A4U9-F1
#
_cell.length_a   1.000
_cell.length_b   1.000
_cell.length_c   1.000
_cell.angle_alpha   90.00
_cell.angle_beta   90.00
_cell.angle_gamma   90.00
#
_symmetry.space_group_name_H-M   'P 1'
#
loop_
_entity.id
_entity.type
_entity.pdbx_description
1 polymer ?
#
loop_
_entity_poly.entity_id
_entity_poly.type
_entity_poly.pdbx_seq_one_letter_code
_entity_poly.pdbx_strand_id
1 'polypeptide(L)'
;MALTGDLASVGLADVFQMLAHNQKVGVLSIKGKDAWKALYFDRRGVTLYYAEHGFLDRLLDSHVRRNHIAGDLLDNLRRDNSGDPVATVEALLQGELIQEELFLESFRMQMEEEIYDLFLWENVHWEFLEGESAVEGYEGVVNENFFFSADSLIMEAARRLDEWVFIREQVPGPTEVFETVPGFSATEVVGLDELTLSILDLVDGKRSVQRMVEISNVTSFEVHKAVSILRQKGFVQPLAESMLIENAHHCIAEARLDDGLRLLERAVQVGASVPEANLLAARTYEMQCEVARASWHYKCYAAHKIETGAVDEAVETLEHTIGIVPTDLEAWERLVHGLMVQAQPNLDPHAVGRDLIDLYLELDETDRARSVLEDLLRARPNDIELKKSLIAVYTKADDAQRVMELYESIADDLVQDKDPIGAVRYLQKILMIDRNRREISDRIKQLYVMDEKHRSRRRSLALVLAGLLCTGTLGTIYYLYERNVWKVYESIDLEPLIKNAEYGAGIRMLDDFLGRYPLSFVGREVSKDIERLRGLEGMEEARRERVKREKTAAAHKLRQQYKELWGAHEKTVSRTLDLAGALARLEQVQSLARQANEAVDKEFLTKHEIEKTLSATRSHLGLARKLEAKCEDAWRRGAFKQARLHALGLHTDFRYTPSATRCLVPFEVITEPQGAQVFIDGQPVRGGEAGLPTTPLWIRLKHGKEQQVKLSRVGYEDLYHKIKGSDRSPIEVLLRVVPDALIKLEAEPVTGIGVGESVGLVGLRGGKLAAINLVSGEVRFQKGLPGLDEVHGTPLVFDEIGVFATTNGRVYAIRLDDGQQVWSQEIPGGIVSSLVSAGDGIVLVNRRGDIVFLEVETGTQTWSYSTGAPPSTDPMWDGHRLFYVNRDGLFLALETDDPDPAVFKLRDTPGAVCPPLRIGKQVAFLGLDGSLRGFAVRKKAPEAWNFLCAGSGTQGFMLPDRAGVIVVTEDGLVRRIDPRIKRVVTERRLPMPVLQQPVRSDRALFLALKGEKGQVHLVSLDAADLSLRWDYVLPRGIRGVPTVAGQRVFVVGGDQRIHVLK
;
A
#
# COMPACT_ATOMS: atom_id res chain seq x y z
N MET A 1 39.88 -36.86 -34.34
CA MET A 1 40.76 -36.58 -33.18
C MET A 1 40.41 -35.19 -32.72
N ALA A 2 40.09 -35.00 -31.45
CA ALA A 2 39.78 -33.67 -30.91
C ALA A 2 41.08 -32.93 -30.58
N LEU A 3 41.25 -31.71 -31.08
CA LEU A 3 42.32 -30.81 -30.63
C LEU A 3 41.77 -30.02 -29.44
N THR A 4 42.45 -30.03 -28.30
CA THR A 4 42.00 -29.31 -27.10
C THR A 4 43.12 -28.42 -26.57
N GLY A 5 42.75 -27.30 -25.94
CA GLY A 5 43.71 -26.39 -25.35
C GLY A 5 43.05 -25.33 -24.48
N ASP A 6 43.90 -24.61 -23.73
CA ASP A 6 43.51 -23.47 -22.90
C ASP A 6 44.14 -22.19 -23.45
N LEU A 7 43.40 -21.08 -23.41
CA LEU A 7 43.88 -19.76 -23.87
C LEU A 7 45.13 -19.26 -23.13
N ALA A 8 45.46 -19.83 -21.97
CA ALA A 8 46.70 -19.53 -21.25
C ALA A 8 47.97 -20.02 -21.99
N SER A 9 47.82 -20.90 -22.99
CA SER A 9 48.92 -21.54 -23.72
C SER A 9 49.05 -21.13 -25.20
N VAL A 10 47.92 -20.86 -25.86
CA VAL A 10 47.85 -20.46 -27.29
C VAL A 10 46.69 -19.46 -27.43
N GLY A 11 46.92 -18.31 -28.08
CA GLY A 11 45.89 -17.28 -28.26
C GLY A 11 44.79 -17.72 -29.21
N LEU A 12 43.56 -17.22 -29.04
CA LEU A 12 42.42 -17.61 -29.88
C LEU A 12 42.65 -17.25 -31.36
N ALA A 13 43.36 -16.15 -31.61
CA ALA A 13 43.81 -15.75 -32.95
C ALA A 13 44.74 -16.80 -33.59
N ASP A 14 45.69 -17.35 -32.82
CA ASP A 14 46.60 -18.40 -33.29
C ASP A 14 45.83 -19.69 -33.60
N VAL A 15 44.81 -20.01 -32.81
CA VAL A 15 43.93 -21.17 -33.04
C VAL A 15 43.14 -20.99 -34.34
N PHE A 16 42.54 -19.82 -34.57
CA PHE A 16 41.83 -19.53 -35.82
C PHE A 16 42.77 -19.60 -37.02
N GLN A 17 43.96 -19.00 -36.91
CA GLN A 17 44.96 -19.01 -37.97
C GLN A 17 45.43 -20.44 -38.28
N MET A 18 45.67 -21.26 -37.25
CA MET A 18 46.05 -22.66 -37.40
C MET A 18 44.95 -23.46 -38.10
N LEU A 19 43.69 -23.33 -37.68
CA LEU A 19 42.57 -24.07 -38.27
C LEU A 19 42.32 -23.65 -39.72
N ALA A 20 42.31 -22.34 -39.99
CA ALA A 20 42.09 -21.79 -41.32
C ALA A 20 43.23 -22.11 -42.29
N HIS A 21 44.50 -21.94 -41.87
CA HIS A 21 45.67 -22.23 -42.72
C HIS A 21 45.74 -23.71 -43.09
N ASN A 22 45.38 -24.60 -42.16
CA ASN A 22 45.35 -26.04 -42.41
C ASN A 22 44.04 -26.52 -43.07
N GLN A 23 43.11 -25.61 -43.42
CA GLN A 23 41.81 -25.90 -44.02
C GLN A 23 41.03 -26.99 -43.26
N LYS A 24 41.09 -26.95 -41.93
CA LYS A 24 40.40 -27.90 -41.06
C LYS A 24 38.90 -27.66 -41.11
N VAL A 25 38.14 -28.75 -41.25
CA VAL A 25 36.67 -28.72 -41.27
C VAL A 25 36.17 -29.35 -39.98
N GLY A 26 35.29 -28.66 -39.25
CA GLY A 26 34.81 -29.13 -37.95
C GLY A 26 34.26 -28.01 -37.06
N VAL A 27 33.83 -28.37 -35.84
CA VAL A 27 33.29 -27.42 -34.86
C VAL A 27 34.32 -27.08 -33.79
N LEU A 28 34.56 -25.79 -33.57
CA LEU A 28 35.33 -25.24 -32.46
C LEU A 28 34.39 -24.84 -31.32
N SER A 29 34.37 -25.61 -30.25
CA SER A 29 33.64 -25.34 -29.00
C SER A 29 34.50 -24.49 -28.07
N ILE A 30 33.93 -23.42 -27.52
CA ILE A 30 34.64 -22.41 -26.72
C ILE A 30 33.85 -22.15 -25.43
N LYS A 31 34.46 -22.43 -24.27
CA LYS A 31 33.81 -22.35 -22.95
C LYS A 31 34.52 -21.36 -22.03
N GLY A 32 33.81 -20.29 -21.66
CA GLY A 32 34.24 -19.28 -20.69
C GLY A 32 33.69 -19.54 -19.29
N LYS A 33 33.85 -18.56 -18.39
CA LYS A 33 33.42 -18.63 -16.98
C LYS A 33 31.90 -18.74 -16.82
N ASP A 34 31.16 -17.91 -17.54
CA ASP A 34 29.70 -17.78 -17.40
C ASP A 34 28.94 -18.02 -18.73
N ALA A 35 29.67 -18.32 -19.83
CA ALA A 35 29.10 -18.46 -21.16
C ALA A 35 29.81 -19.52 -22.01
N TRP A 36 29.11 -20.05 -23.02
CA TRP A 36 29.59 -21.05 -23.97
C TRP A 36 29.13 -20.69 -25.38
N LYS A 37 30.01 -20.85 -26.37
CA LYS A 37 29.70 -20.67 -27.81
C LYS A 37 30.44 -21.72 -28.63
N ALA A 38 29.95 -21.96 -29.85
CA ALA A 38 30.62 -22.83 -30.80
C ALA A 38 30.69 -22.16 -32.18
N LEU A 39 31.74 -22.48 -32.94
CA LEU A 39 32.00 -21.97 -34.27
C LEU A 39 32.19 -23.13 -35.24
N TYR A 40 31.67 -23.02 -36.45
CA TYR A 40 31.89 -24.01 -37.49
C TYR A 40 32.94 -23.50 -38.48
N PHE A 41 33.97 -24.33 -38.72
CA PHE A 41 35.02 -24.08 -39.69
C PHE A 41 34.83 -24.98 -40.91
N ASP A 42 34.93 -24.39 -42.09
CA ASP A 42 35.04 -25.13 -43.34
C ASP A 42 36.01 -24.45 -44.32
N ARG A 43 36.01 -24.88 -45.59
CA ARG A 43 36.88 -24.32 -46.63
C ARG A 43 36.51 -22.90 -47.07
N ARG A 44 35.30 -22.42 -46.78
CA ARG A 44 34.81 -21.07 -47.07
C ARG A 44 35.25 -20.08 -45.99
N GLY A 45 35.40 -20.55 -44.75
CA GLY A 45 35.85 -19.75 -43.62
C GLY A 45 35.29 -20.25 -42.29
N VAL A 46 34.95 -19.30 -41.42
CA VAL A 46 34.36 -19.56 -40.10
C VAL A 46 32.99 -18.91 -39.99
N THR A 47 32.09 -19.54 -39.25
CA THR A 47 30.76 -19.01 -38.91
C THR A 47 30.32 -19.46 -37.52
N LEU A 48 29.26 -18.86 -36.98
CA LEU A 48 28.71 -19.20 -35.68
C LEU A 48 27.85 -20.46 -35.76
N TYR A 49 28.04 -21.37 -34.81
CA TYR A 49 27.09 -22.43 -34.51
C TYR A 49 26.18 -21.93 -33.38
N TYR A 50 24.90 -21.69 -33.68
CA TYR A 50 23.98 -21.00 -32.76
C TYR A 50 22.63 -21.70 -32.64
N ALA A 51 21.97 -21.50 -31.50
CA ALA A 51 20.59 -21.90 -31.31
C ALA A 51 19.67 -20.92 -32.07
N GLU A 52 19.05 -21.42 -33.15
CA GLU A 52 18.34 -20.61 -34.14
C GLU A 52 17.27 -19.70 -33.52
N HIS A 53 16.41 -20.27 -32.69
CA HIS A 53 15.30 -19.53 -32.08
C HIS A 53 15.81 -18.43 -31.14
N GLY A 54 16.76 -18.75 -30.26
CA GLY A 54 17.31 -17.78 -29.30
C GLY A 54 18.16 -16.68 -29.94
N PHE A 55 18.76 -16.95 -31.10
CA PHE A 55 19.46 -15.93 -31.88
C PHE A 55 18.48 -15.01 -32.61
N LEU A 56 17.50 -15.58 -33.31
CA LEU A 56 16.48 -14.83 -34.05
C LEU A 56 15.63 -13.96 -33.13
N ASP A 57 15.25 -14.44 -31.95
CA ASP A 57 14.50 -13.62 -31.00
C ASP A 57 15.28 -12.38 -30.56
N ARG A 58 16.57 -12.53 -30.28
CA ARG A 58 17.45 -11.41 -29.92
C ARG A 58 17.63 -10.44 -31.08
N LEU A 59 17.70 -10.95 -32.31
CA LEU A 59 17.80 -10.14 -33.53
C LEU A 59 16.49 -9.38 -33.80
N LEU A 60 15.33 -10.02 -33.68
CA LEU A 60 14.01 -9.40 -33.81
C LEU A 60 13.79 -8.31 -32.76
N ASP A 61 14.14 -8.58 -31.50
CA ASP A 61 14.12 -7.57 -30.43
C ASP A 61 15.06 -6.41 -30.76
N SER A 62 16.20 -6.69 -31.42
CA SER A 62 17.10 -5.63 -31.89
C SER A 62 16.44 -4.78 -32.97
N HIS A 63 15.62 -5.34 -33.86
CA HIS A 63 14.90 -4.56 -34.88
C HIS A 63 13.78 -3.70 -34.29
N VAL A 64 13.14 -4.15 -33.21
CA VAL A 64 12.19 -3.33 -32.44
C VAL A 64 12.89 -2.21 -31.69
N ARG A 65 14.01 -2.50 -31.01
CA ARG A 65 14.84 -1.46 -30.37
C ARG A 65 15.35 -0.42 -31.39
N ARG A 66 15.63 -0.87 -32.62
CA ARG A 66 16.03 -0.04 -33.78
C ARG A 66 14.90 0.78 -34.40
N ASN A 67 13.65 0.63 -33.93
CA ASN A 67 12.45 1.19 -34.57
C ASN A 67 12.33 0.82 -36.06
N HIS A 68 13.03 -0.23 -36.52
CA HIS A 68 12.84 -0.79 -37.86
C HIS A 68 11.49 -1.51 -37.94
N ILE A 69 11.02 -2.02 -36.80
CA ILE A 69 9.72 -2.65 -36.62
C ILE A 69 9.09 -2.03 -35.37
N ALA A 70 7.82 -1.69 -35.41
CA ALA A 70 7.12 -1.20 -34.23
C ALA A 70 6.98 -2.34 -33.19
N GLY A 71 7.18 -2.05 -31.91
CA GLY A 71 7.20 -3.11 -30.87
C GLY A 71 5.85 -3.81 -30.69
N ASP A 72 4.77 -3.05 -30.80
CA ASP A 72 3.40 -3.57 -30.87
C ASP A 72 3.18 -4.46 -32.10
N LEU A 73 3.76 -4.10 -33.25
CA LEU A 73 3.71 -4.91 -34.47
C LEU A 73 4.46 -6.24 -34.31
N LEU A 74 5.68 -6.23 -33.73
CA LEU A 74 6.41 -7.48 -33.47
C LEU A 74 5.68 -8.33 -32.42
N ASP A 75 5.12 -7.73 -31.38
CA ASP A 75 4.35 -8.45 -30.36
C ASP A 75 3.08 -9.08 -30.92
N ASN A 76 2.45 -8.43 -31.91
CA ASN A 76 1.32 -8.98 -32.65
C ASN A 76 1.79 -10.14 -33.54
N LEU A 77 2.84 -9.95 -34.35
CA LEU A 77 3.37 -11.01 -35.19
C LEU A 77 3.88 -12.22 -34.40
N ARG A 78 4.47 -12.00 -33.22
CA ARG A 78 4.85 -13.07 -32.28
C ARG A 78 3.62 -13.78 -31.75
N ARG A 79 2.55 -13.05 -31.43
CA ARG A 79 1.28 -13.68 -31.05
C ARG A 79 0.74 -14.50 -32.21
N ASP A 80 0.66 -13.94 -33.40
CA ASP A 80 0.10 -14.58 -34.60
C ASP A 80 0.90 -15.83 -35.01
N ASN A 81 2.21 -15.82 -34.80
CA ASN A 81 3.10 -16.95 -35.11
C ASN A 81 3.44 -17.81 -33.88
N SER A 82 2.58 -17.85 -32.86
CA SER A 82 2.73 -18.72 -31.66
C SER A 82 4.04 -18.56 -30.88
N GLY A 83 4.74 -17.44 -31.06
CA GLY A 83 6.04 -17.15 -30.46
C GLY A 83 7.21 -17.86 -31.12
N ASP A 84 7.04 -18.43 -32.33
CA ASP A 84 8.15 -18.98 -33.12
C ASP A 84 8.90 -17.85 -33.84
N PRO A 85 10.19 -17.62 -33.52
CA PRO A 85 10.99 -16.56 -34.13
C PRO A 85 11.21 -16.77 -35.63
N VAL A 86 11.26 -18.02 -36.11
CA VAL A 86 11.49 -18.33 -37.53
C VAL A 86 10.28 -17.92 -38.36
N ALA A 87 9.09 -18.38 -37.97
CA ALA A 87 7.83 -18.00 -38.62
C ALA A 87 7.58 -16.48 -38.53
N THR A 88 8.00 -15.84 -37.43
CA THR A 88 7.90 -14.38 -37.27
C THR A 88 8.79 -13.63 -38.28
N VAL A 89 10.01 -14.10 -38.52
CA VAL A 89 10.90 -13.52 -39.55
C VAL A 89 10.32 -13.73 -40.94
N GLU A 90 9.79 -14.92 -41.24
CA GLU A 90 9.14 -15.19 -42.53
C GLU A 90 7.96 -14.26 -42.77
N ALA A 91 7.10 -14.06 -41.77
CA ALA A 91 5.97 -13.13 -41.85
C ALA A 91 6.42 -11.66 -42.05
N LEU A 92 7.52 -11.25 -41.40
CA LEU A 92 8.09 -9.91 -41.56
C LEU A 92 8.61 -9.65 -42.97
N LEU A 93 9.29 -10.64 -43.56
CA LEU A 93 9.83 -10.55 -44.91
C LEU A 93 8.73 -10.65 -45.98
N GLN A 94 7.77 -11.56 -45.81
CA GLN A 94 6.63 -11.70 -46.73
C GLN A 94 5.69 -10.50 -46.70
N GLY A 95 5.53 -9.87 -45.53
CA GLY A 95 4.72 -8.66 -45.36
C GLY A 95 5.42 -7.37 -45.83
N GLU A 96 6.65 -7.44 -46.35
CA GLU A 96 7.50 -6.28 -46.68
C GLU A 96 7.66 -5.28 -45.50
N LEU A 97 7.44 -5.74 -44.26
CA LEU A 97 7.52 -4.92 -43.05
C LEU A 97 8.98 -4.60 -42.70
N ILE A 98 9.91 -5.43 -43.18
CA ILE A 98 11.33 -5.13 -43.23
C ILE A 98 11.88 -5.55 -44.60
N GLN A 99 12.78 -4.73 -45.15
CA GLN A 99 13.48 -5.10 -46.37
C GLN A 99 14.42 -6.27 -46.11
N GLU A 100 14.39 -7.28 -46.99
CA GLU A 100 15.22 -8.47 -46.88
C GLU A 100 16.72 -8.12 -46.83
N GLU A 101 17.15 -7.14 -47.61
CA GLU A 101 18.53 -6.64 -47.61
C GLU A 101 18.95 -6.11 -46.22
N LEU A 102 18.12 -5.27 -45.60
CA LEU A 102 18.37 -4.71 -44.27
C LEU A 102 18.40 -5.77 -43.16
N PHE A 103 17.54 -6.78 -43.28
CA PHE A 103 17.50 -7.91 -42.34
C PHE A 103 18.77 -8.76 -42.47
N LEU A 104 19.18 -9.11 -43.69
CA LEU A 104 20.41 -9.89 -43.95
C LEU A 104 21.67 -9.14 -43.49
N GLU A 105 21.74 -7.83 -43.69
CA GLU A 105 22.83 -6.99 -43.16
C GLU A 105 22.86 -7.00 -41.64
N SER A 106 21.70 -6.84 -40.99
CA SER A 106 21.59 -6.88 -39.52
C SER A 106 21.95 -8.25 -38.95
N PHE A 107 21.52 -9.31 -39.61
CA PHE A 107 21.87 -10.69 -39.27
C PHE A 107 23.38 -10.91 -39.35
N ARG A 108 24.00 -10.47 -40.45
CA ARG A 108 25.45 -10.57 -40.66
C ARG A 108 26.24 -9.83 -39.58
N MET A 109 25.86 -8.57 -39.31
CA MET A 109 26.51 -7.76 -38.27
C MET A 109 26.41 -8.43 -36.90
N GLN A 110 25.24 -8.97 -36.54
CA GLN A 110 25.05 -9.66 -35.27
C GLN A 110 25.92 -10.92 -35.13
N MET A 111 26.11 -11.67 -36.21
CA MET A 111 27.00 -12.84 -36.24
C MET A 111 28.46 -12.45 -36.05
N GLU A 112 28.93 -11.40 -36.75
CA GLU A 112 30.31 -10.91 -36.61
C GLU A 112 30.59 -10.42 -35.18
N GLU A 113 29.66 -9.68 -34.56
CA GLU A 113 29.79 -9.21 -33.16
C GLU A 113 29.88 -10.36 -32.15
N GLU A 114 29.04 -11.39 -32.29
CA GLU A 114 29.09 -12.57 -31.40
C GLU A 114 30.42 -13.32 -31.50
N ILE A 115 31.09 -13.26 -32.67
CA ILE A 115 32.43 -13.80 -32.89
C ILE A 115 33.50 -12.87 -32.31
N TYR A 116 33.40 -11.55 -32.50
CA TYR A 116 34.36 -10.60 -31.92
C TYR A 116 34.38 -10.65 -30.39
N ASP A 117 33.22 -10.79 -29.75
CA ASP A 117 33.10 -10.91 -28.30
C ASP A 117 33.92 -12.07 -27.73
N LEU A 118 34.13 -13.16 -28.48
CA LEU A 118 34.93 -14.30 -28.04
C LEU A 118 36.40 -13.95 -27.81
N PHE A 119 36.94 -13.00 -28.59
CA PHE A 119 38.33 -12.56 -28.43
C PHE A 119 38.54 -11.70 -27.19
N LEU A 120 37.46 -11.17 -26.60
CA LEU A 120 37.49 -10.43 -25.33
C LEU A 120 37.41 -11.34 -24.09
N TRP A 121 37.16 -12.64 -24.27
CA TRP A 121 37.01 -13.57 -23.15
C TRP A 121 38.37 -13.97 -22.56
N GLU A 122 38.46 -13.97 -21.23
CA GLU A 122 39.64 -14.39 -20.48
C GLU A 122 39.43 -15.81 -19.91
N ASN A 123 40.52 -16.59 -19.79
CA ASN A 123 40.52 -17.94 -19.18
C ASN A 123 39.53 -18.93 -19.85
N VAL A 124 39.61 -19.05 -21.17
CA VAL A 124 38.70 -19.88 -21.96
C VAL A 124 39.33 -21.23 -22.29
N HIS A 125 38.53 -22.27 -22.20
CA HIS A 125 38.87 -23.62 -22.67
C HIS A 125 38.27 -23.84 -24.07
N TRP A 126 39.03 -24.42 -24.99
CA TRP A 126 38.55 -24.70 -26.34
C TRP A 126 38.81 -26.15 -26.77
N GLU A 127 37.88 -26.66 -27.59
CA GLU A 127 37.93 -28.00 -28.17
C GLU A 127 37.49 -27.93 -29.64
N PHE A 128 38.30 -28.47 -30.54
CA PHE A 128 37.99 -28.59 -31.96
C PHE A 128 37.71 -30.04 -32.35
N LEU A 129 36.49 -30.28 -32.82
CA LEU A 129 35.99 -31.57 -33.28
C LEU A 129 36.10 -31.64 -34.82
N GLU A 130 37.19 -32.22 -35.31
CA GLU A 130 37.44 -32.35 -36.76
C GLU A 130 36.46 -33.33 -37.42
N GLY A 131 35.79 -32.87 -38.49
CA GLY A 131 34.83 -33.64 -39.29
C GLY A 131 33.39 -33.61 -38.78
N GLU A 132 33.13 -33.03 -37.61
CA GLU A 132 31.79 -32.91 -37.04
C GLU A 132 31.09 -31.64 -37.51
N SER A 133 29.76 -31.70 -37.66
CA SER A 133 28.91 -30.57 -38.03
C SER A 133 27.96 -30.14 -36.90
N ALA A 134 28.00 -30.80 -35.76
CA ALA A 134 27.18 -30.51 -34.58
C ALA A 134 27.96 -30.85 -33.30
N VAL A 135 27.52 -30.29 -32.17
CA VAL A 135 28.09 -30.61 -30.85
C VAL A 135 27.12 -31.53 -30.11
N GLU A 136 27.62 -32.69 -29.67
CA GLU A 136 26.78 -33.67 -28.98
C GLU A 136 26.18 -33.08 -27.67
N GLY A 137 24.85 -33.15 -27.53
CA GLY A 137 24.13 -32.63 -26.36
C GLY A 137 23.72 -31.15 -26.43
N TYR A 138 24.01 -30.44 -27.52
CA TYR A 138 23.63 -29.04 -27.70
C TYR A 138 22.88 -28.84 -29.03
N GLU A 139 21.72 -28.18 -28.99
CA GLU A 139 20.96 -27.83 -30.19
C GLU A 139 21.54 -26.57 -30.85
N GLY A 140 21.85 -26.65 -32.13
CA GLY A 140 22.31 -25.50 -32.92
C GLY A 140 22.40 -25.80 -34.41
N VAL A 141 22.39 -24.73 -35.20
CA VAL A 141 22.44 -24.76 -36.66
C VAL A 141 23.61 -23.93 -37.19
N VAL A 142 24.00 -24.21 -38.42
CA VAL A 142 24.98 -23.42 -39.19
C VAL A 142 24.26 -22.80 -40.37
N ASN A 143 24.35 -21.49 -40.52
CA ASN A 143 23.77 -20.82 -41.69
C ASN A 143 24.77 -20.83 -42.85
N GLU A 144 24.42 -21.49 -43.96
CA GLU A 144 25.32 -21.66 -45.10
C GLU A 144 25.63 -20.35 -45.86
N ASN A 145 24.82 -19.31 -45.67
CA ASN A 145 24.92 -18.04 -46.38
C ASN A 145 25.94 -17.07 -45.76
N PHE A 146 26.35 -17.31 -44.50
CA PHE A 146 27.20 -16.37 -43.77
C PHE A 146 28.50 -17.06 -43.34
N PHE A 147 29.56 -16.89 -44.13
CA PHE A 147 30.92 -17.31 -43.81
C PHE A 147 31.86 -16.11 -43.81
N PHE A 148 32.73 -16.07 -42.81
CA PHE A 148 33.67 -14.98 -42.58
C PHE A 148 35.10 -15.47 -42.77
N SER A 149 35.94 -14.59 -43.32
CA SER A 149 37.38 -14.85 -43.41
C SER A 149 37.99 -14.83 -42.01
N ALA A 150 38.69 -15.90 -41.64
CA ALA A 150 39.40 -15.98 -40.37
C ALA A 150 40.42 -14.84 -40.22
N ASP A 151 41.16 -14.50 -41.29
CA ASP A 151 42.15 -13.42 -41.28
C ASP A 151 41.50 -12.05 -41.02
N SER A 152 40.33 -11.79 -41.63
CA SER A 152 39.59 -10.55 -41.42
C SER A 152 39.08 -10.43 -39.99
N LEU A 153 38.55 -11.53 -39.43
CA LEU A 153 38.08 -11.57 -38.05
C LEU A 153 39.22 -11.37 -37.05
N ILE A 154 40.37 -12.01 -37.29
CA ILE A 154 41.56 -11.87 -36.44
C ILE A 154 42.07 -10.42 -36.45
N MET A 155 42.17 -9.80 -37.64
CA MET A 155 42.66 -8.42 -37.76
C MET A 155 41.73 -7.42 -37.06
N GLU A 156 40.42 -7.57 -37.22
CA GLU A 156 39.44 -6.71 -36.58
C GLU A 156 39.37 -6.94 -35.06
N ALA A 157 39.45 -8.20 -34.61
CA ALA A 157 39.52 -8.52 -33.19
C ALA A 157 40.79 -7.96 -32.52
N ALA A 158 41.95 -8.03 -33.18
CA ALA A 158 43.19 -7.44 -32.68
C ALA A 158 43.08 -5.91 -32.55
N ARG A 159 42.53 -5.23 -33.55
CA ARG A 159 42.26 -3.79 -33.51
C ARG A 159 41.36 -3.41 -32.33
N ARG A 160 40.27 -4.18 -32.12
CA ARG A 160 39.35 -3.94 -31.01
C ARG A 160 40.00 -4.18 -29.65
N LEU A 161 40.80 -5.22 -29.50
CA LEU A 161 41.54 -5.51 -28.26
C LEU A 161 42.48 -4.37 -27.89
N ASP A 162 43.24 -3.83 -28.85
CA ASP A 162 44.14 -2.69 -28.64
C ASP A 162 43.36 -1.43 -28.23
N GLU A 163 42.23 -1.14 -28.88
CA GLU A 163 41.36 -0.01 -28.54
C GLU A 163 40.68 -0.18 -27.17
N TRP A 164 40.32 -1.41 -26.80
CA TRP A 164 39.60 -1.71 -25.56
C TRP A 164 40.41 -1.38 -24.30
N VAL A 165 41.73 -1.51 -24.36
CA VAL A 165 42.63 -1.12 -23.26
C VAL A 165 42.45 0.36 -22.93
N PHE A 166 42.46 1.22 -23.95
CA PHE A 166 42.27 2.66 -23.77
C PHE A 166 40.83 3.01 -23.36
N ILE A 167 39.84 2.33 -23.94
CA ILE A 167 38.43 2.56 -23.63
C ILE A 167 38.15 2.27 -22.14
N ARG A 168 38.71 1.20 -21.57
CA ARG A 168 38.51 0.85 -20.15
C ARG A 168 39.14 1.84 -19.17
N GLU A 169 40.21 2.54 -19.54
CA GLU A 169 40.73 3.64 -18.72
C GLU A 169 39.75 4.81 -18.64
N GLN A 170 38.98 5.03 -19.71
CA GLN A 170 38.03 6.13 -19.79
C GLN A 170 36.63 5.75 -19.30
N VAL A 171 36.20 4.51 -19.50
CA VAL A 171 34.90 3.95 -19.13
C VAL A 171 35.14 2.60 -18.44
N PRO A 172 35.32 2.60 -17.10
CA PRO A 172 35.73 1.40 -16.35
C PRO A 172 34.76 0.22 -16.42
N GLY A 173 33.45 0.49 -16.61
CA GLY A 173 32.46 -0.58 -16.63
C GLY A 173 31.08 -0.16 -17.15
N PRO A 174 30.18 -1.13 -17.31
CA PRO A 174 28.86 -0.92 -17.91
C PRO A 174 27.87 -0.19 -16.98
N THR A 175 28.13 -0.16 -15.67
CA THR A 175 27.29 0.55 -14.68
C THR A 175 27.66 2.03 -14.52
N GLU A 176 28.67 2.51 -15.26
CA GLU A 176 29.08 3.92 -15.22
C GLU A 176 28.00 4.82 -15.81
N VAL A 177 27.88 6.03 -15.27
CA VAL A 177 26.88 7.03 -15.67
C VAL A 177 27.61 8.33 -15.94
N PHE A 178 27.28 8.95 -17.07
CA PHE A 178 27.90 10.20 -17.51
C PHE A 178 26.85 11.30 -17.62
N GLU A 179 27.28 12.53 -17.41
CA GLU A 179 26.50 13.74 -17.64
C GLU A 179 27.24 14.69 -18.59
N THR A 180 26.49 15.53 -19.29
CA THR A 180 27.07 16.59 -20.11
C THR A 180 27.65 17.71 -19.25
N VAL A 181 28.80 18.25 -19.64
CA VAL A 181 29.44 19.35 -18.89
C VAL A 181 28.59 20.63 -18.98
N PRO A 182 28.22 21.27 -17.84
CA PRO A 182 27.38 22.47 -17.83
C PRO A 182 28.01 23.66 -18.59
N GLY A 183 27.23 24.34 -19.43
CA GLY A 183 27.68 25.50 -20.22
C GLY A 183 28.07 25.17 -21.67
N PHE A 184 27.98 23.91 -22.06
CA PHE A 184 28.15 23.43 -23.42
C PHE A 184 27.01 23.87 -24.37
N SER A 185 27.36 24.30 -25.58
CA SER A 185 26.41 24.61 -26.67
C SER A 185 26.59 23.62 -27.82
N ALA A 186 25.49 23.07 -28.34
CA ALA A 186 25.48 22.10 -29.46
C ALA A 186 26.19 22.62 -30.74
N THR A 187 26.42 23.93 -30.87
CA THR A 187 27.17 24.55 -31.97
C THR A 187 28.69 24.29 -31.94
N GLU A 188 29.25 23.79 -30.84
CA GLU A 188 30.70 23.51 -30.69
C GLU A 188 31.09 22.07 -31.09
N VAL A 189 30.12 21.25 -31.53
CA VAL A 189 30.34 19.86 -31.92
C VAL A 189 30.90 19.76 -33.34
N VAL A 190 32.17 20.13 -33.52
CA VAL A 190 32.87 19.98 -34.80
C VAL A 190 33.76 18.73 -34.74
N GLY A 191 33.58 17.81 -35.69
CA GLY A 191 34.44 16.64 -35.86
C GLY A 191 34.08 15.43 -34.99
N LEU A 192 32.81 15.26 -34.64
CA LEU A 192 32.25 13.99 -34.18
C LEU A 192 31.51 13.31 -35.33
N ASP A 193 31.59 11.99 -35.38
CA ASP A 193 30.80 11.16 -36.27
C ASP A 193 29.34 11.06 -35.79
N GLU A 194 28.45 10.68 -36.70
CA GLU A 194 27.00 10.62 -36.47
C GLU A 194 26.63 9.67 -35.33
N LEU A 195 27.36 8.56 -35.20
CA LEU A 195 27.23 7.61 -34.09
C LEU A 195 27.52 8.27 -32.75
N THR A 196 28.66 8.94 -32.59
CA THR A 196 29.04 9.57 -31.32
C THR A 196 28.10 10.72 -30.95
N LEU A 197 27.56 11.43 -31.95
CA LEU A 197 26.50 12.43 -31.75
C LEU A 197 25.22 11.79 -31.19
N SER A 198 24.78 10.68 -31.78
CA SER A 198 23.58 9.97 -31.29
C SER A 198 23.74 9.45 -29.86
N ILE A 199 24.95 9.02 -29.47
CA ILE A 199 25.25 8.61 -28.10
C ILE A 199 25.27 9.82 -27.16
N LEU A 200 25.81 10.95 -27.60
CA LEU A 200 25.81 12.19 -26.80
C LEU A 200 24.38 12.63 -26.45
N ASP A 201 23.42 12.49 -27.36
CA ASP A 201 22.01 12.83 -27.11
C ASP A 201 21.35 11.94 -26.03
N LEU A 202 21.90 10.75 -25.77
CA LEU A 202 21.41 9.83 -24.74
C LEU A 202 22.02 10.07 -23.35
N VAL A 203 23.12 10.84 -23.29
CA VAL A 203 23.83 11.17 -22.04
C VAL A 203 23.07 12.28 -21.30
N ASP A 204 22.30 11.88 -20.29
CA ASP A 204 21.46 12.80 -19.50
C ASP A 204 21.76 12.76 -17.99
N GLY A 205 22.84 12.09 -17.57
CA GLY A 205 23.15 11.87 -16.15
C GLY A 205 22.23 10.85 -15.46
N LYS A 206 21.28 10.23 -16.18
CA LYS A 206 20.31 9.28 -15.63
C LYS A 206 20.46 7.88 -16.22
N ARG A 207 21.10 7.73 -17.37
CA ARG A 207 21.34 6.45 -18.03
C ARG A 207 22.75 5.93 -17.77
N SER A 208 22.87 4.67 -17.38
CA SER A 208 24.16 3.98 -17.38
C SER A 208 24.63 3.65 -18.79
N VAL A 209 25.92 3.37 -18.97
CA VAL A 209 26.49 2.93 -20.26
C VAL A 209 25.76 1.69 -20.77
N GLN A 210 25.47 0.73 -19.89
CA GLN A 210 24.66 -0.45 -20.23
C GLN A 210 23.28 -0.05 -20.78
N ARG A 211 22.66 0.98 -20.20
CA ARG A 211 21.36 1.46 -20.67
C ARG A 211 21.47 2.18 -22.01
N MET A 212 22.55 2.90 -22.24
CA MET A 212 22.84 3.49 -23.55
C MET A 212 23.03 2.40 -24.61
N VAL A 213 23.69 1.28 -24.30
CA VAL A 213 23.79 0.11 -25.20
C VAL A 213 22.41 -0.44 -25.55
N GLU A 214 21.52 -0.58 -24.57
CA GLU A 214 20.16 -1.11 -24.81
C GLU A 214 19.27 -0.19 -25.64
N ILE A 215 19.47 1.13 -25.60
CA ILE A 215 18.59 2.11 -26.26
C ILE A 215 19.19 2.60 -27.58
N SER A 216 20.51 2.71 -27.70
CA SER A 216 21.19 3.32 -28.86
C SER A 216 21.27 2.43 -30.09
N ASN A 217 21.01 1.13 -29.96
CA ASN A 217 21.13 0.14 -31.03
C ASN A 217 22.57 -0.11 -31.54
N VAL A 218 23.55 0.31 -30.75
CA VAL A 218 24.98 0.21 -31.03
C VAL A 218 25.58 -0.87 -30.15
N THR A 219 26.61 -1.56 -30.65
CA THR A 219 27.25 -2.65 -29.92
C THR A 219 27.90 -2.12 -28.65
N SER A 220 28.06 -2.99 -27.64
CA SER A 220 28.68 -2.57 -26.38
C SER A 220 30.04 -1.91 -26.62
N PHE A 221 30.83 -2.46 -27.55
CA PHE A 221 32.13 -1.91 -27.91
C PHE A 221 32.04 -0.46 -28.42
N GLU A 222 31.18 -0.22 -29.40
CA GLU A 222 31.05 1.08 -30.06
C GLU A 222 30.42 2.15 -29.14
N VAL A 223 29.50 1.79 -28.23
CA VAL A 223 28.99 2.73 -27.21
C VAL A 223 30.10 3.14 -26.24
N HIS A 224 30.87 2.17 -25.72
CA HIS A 224 31.97 2.49 -24.81
C HIS A 224 33.04 3.33 -25.51
N LYS A 225 33.32 3.06 -26.79
CA LYS A 225 34.20 3.87 -27.62
C LYS A 225 33.68 5.30 -27.78
N ALA A 226 32.42 5.48 -28.17
CA ALA A 226 31.78 6.79 -28.33
C ALA A 226 31.84 7.60 -27.02
N VAL A 227 31.45 6.99 -25.89
CA VAL A 227 31.51 7.64 -24.57
C VAL A 227 32.96 7.99 -24.18
N SER A 228 33.93 7.13 -24.51
CA SER A 228 35.36 7.42 -24.25
C SER A 228 35.85 8.64 -25.05
N ILE A 229 35.44 8.77 -26.31
CA ILE A 229 35.79 9.90 -27.18
C ILE A 229 35.14 11.18 -26.66
N LEU A 230 33.87 11.12 -26.27
CA LEU A 230 33.15 12.24 -25.66
C LEU A 230 33.84 12.71 -24.37
N ARG A 231 34.28 11.78 -23.53
CA ARG A 231 34.99 12.08 -22.29
C ARG A 231 36.36 12.71 -22.56
N GLN A 232 37.13 12.16 -23.49
CA GLN A 232 38.45 12.67 -23.86
C GLN A 232 38.39 14.08 -24.44
N LYS A 233 37.37 14.37 -25.25
CA LYS A 233 37.12 15.71 -25.80
C LYS A 233 36.48 16.68 -24.79
N GLY A 234 36.13 16.22 -23.59
CA GLY A 234 35.58 17.04 -22.51
C GLY A 234 34.10 17.38 -22.66
N PHE A 235 33.34 16.66 -23.48
CA PHE A 235 31.89 16.87 -23.66
C PHE A 235 31.07 16.24 -22.54
N VAL A 236 31.55 15.12 -21.98
CA VAL A 236 30.88 14.40 -20.89
C VAL A 236 31.84 14.16 -19.74
N GLN A 237 31.29 14.13 -18.53
CA GLN A 237 32.02 13.82 -17.30
C GLN A 237 31.27 12.72 -16.51
N PRO A 238 31.97 11.90 -15.71
CA PRO A 238 31.30 10.96 -14.81
C PRO A 238 30.34 11.70 -13.88
N LEU A 239 29.15 11.15 -13.67
CA LEU A 239 28.18 11.72 -12.74
C LEU A 239 28.75 11.72 -11.33
N ALA A 240 28.60 12.84 -10.62
CA ALA A 240 29.00 12.93 -9.22
C ALA A 240 28.23 11.91 -8.35
N GLU A 241 28.94 11.24 -7.43
CA GLU A 241 28.36 10.22 -6.54
C GLU A 241 27.14 10.73 -5.74
N SER A 242 27.15 12.00 -5.35
CA SER A 242 26.05 12.65 -4.63
C SER A 242 24.76 12.77 -5.45
N MET A 243 24.86 12.76 -6.79
CA MET A 243 23.72 12.91 -7.70
C MET A 243 23.07 11.58 -8.08
N LEU A 244 23.68 10.43 -7.75
CA LEU A 244 23.17 9.11 -8.13
C LEU A 244 21.76 8.85 -7.56
N ILE A 245 21.55 9.14 -6.28
CA ILE A 245 20.25 8.92 -5.61
C ILE A 245 19.22 9.96 -6.05
N GLU A 246 19.61 11.22 -6.23
CA GLU A 246 18.71 12.27 -6.71
C GLU A 246 18.19 11.96 -8.12
N ASN A 247 19.08 11.56 -9.03
CA ASN A 247 18.71 11.16 -10.38
C ASN A 247 17.89 9.86 -10.38
N ALA A 248 18.18 8.92 -9.48
CA ALA A 248 17.36 7.71 -9.30
C ALA A 248 15.93 8.05 -8.87
N HIS A 249 15.75 8.95 -7.90
CA HIS A 249 14.44 9.44 -7.50
C HIS A 249 13.67 10.06 -8.66
N HIS A 250 14.35 10.87 -9.47
CA HIS A 250 13.75 11.49 -10.64
C HIS A 250 13.30 10.44 -11.67
N CYS A 251 14.14 9.44 -11.97
CA CYS A 251 13.77 8.34 -12.85
C CYS A 251 12.55 7.57 -12.34
N ILE A 252 12.50 7.26 -11.05
CA ILE A 252 11.37 6.54 -10.44
C ILE A 252 10.09 7.38 -10.54
N ALA A 253 10.16 8.70 -10.30
CA ALA A 253 9.02 9.60 -10.43
C ALA A 253 8.49 9.70 -11.88
N GLU A 254 9.37 9.57 -12.87
CA GLU A 254 9.02 9.50 -14.30
C GLU A 254 8.59 8.08 -14.76
N ALA A 255 8.43 7.14 -13.82
CA ALA A 255 8.15 5.72 -14.10
C ALA A 255 9.22 4.98 -14.92
N ARG A 256 10.46 5.50 -14.95
CA ARG A 256 11.66 4.85 -15.51
C ARG A 256 12.35 4.00 -14.45
N LEU A 257 11.68 2.94 -14.00
CA LEU A 257 12.11 2.14 -12.83
C LEU A 257 13.47 1.46 -13.04
N ASP A 258 13.74 0.89 -14.22
CA ASP A 258 15.00 0.20 -14.51
C ASP A 258 16.21 1.14 -14.50
N ASP A 259 16.04 2.36 -15.00
CA ASP A 259 17.08 3.38 -15.00
C ASP A 259 17.39 3.82 -13.56
N GLY A 260 16.34 4.00 -12.74
CA GLY A 260 16.47 4.29 -11.32
C GLY A 260 17.17 3.18 -10.55
N LEU A 261 16.82 1.91 -10.80
CA LEU A 261 17.46 0.76 -10.16
C LEU A 261 18.96 0.67 -10.47
N ARG A 262 19.37 0.87 -11.72
CA ARG A 262 20.80 0.84 -12.10
C ARG A 262 21.61 1.96 -11.44
N LEU A 263 21.02 3.15 -11.31
CA LEU A 263 21.63 4.25 -10.56
C LEU A 263 21.81 3.89 -9.08
N LEU A 264 20.82 3.20 -8.48
CA LEU A 264 20.87 2.76 -7.09
C LEU A 264 21.88 1.63 -6.87
N GLU A 265 21.94 0.66 -7.77
CA GLU A 265 22.96 -0.39 -7.75
C GLU A 265 24.37 0.21 -7.87
N ARG A 266 24.54 1.21 -8.75
CA ARG A 266 25.80 1.94 -8.85
C ARG A 266 26.13 2.70 -7.57
N ALA A 267 25.15 3.35 -6.94
CA ALA A 267 25.33 4.02 -5.65
C ALA A 267 25.78 3.05 -4.55
N VAL A 268 25.19 1.84 -4.51
CA VAL A 268 25.60 0.78 -3.57
C VAL A 268 27.04 0.29 -3.86
N GLN A 269 27.40 0.09 -5.14
CA GLN A 269 28.75 -0.36 -5.53
C GLN A 269 29.84 0.65 -5.15
N VAL A 270 29.57 1.95 -5.28
CA VAL A 270 30.55 3.02 -5.00
C VAL A 270 30.56 3.40 -3.52
N GLY A 271 29.56 2.98 -2.75
CA GLY A 271 29.44 3.33 -1.33
C GLY A 271 28.76 4.68 -1.07
N ALA A 272 28.10 5.25 -2.07
CA ALA A 272 27.41 6.53 -1.97
C ALA A 272 26.04 6.36 -1.30
N SER A 273 25.86 6.94 -0.11
CA SER A 273 24.59 6.89 0.64
C SER A 273 23.96 5.48 0.66
N VAL A 274 24.79 4.46 0.89
CA VAL A 274 24.42 3.03 0.85
C VAL A 274 23.09 2.70 1.54
N PRO A 275 22.74 3.27 2.71
CA PRO A 275 21.47 2.96 3.35
C PRO A 275 20.27 3.47 2.54
N GLU A 276 20.32 4.74 2.11
CA GLU A 276 19.27 5.37 1.32
C GLU A 276 19.12 4.67 -0.04
N ALA A 277 20.24 4.30 -0.66
CA ALA A 277 20.26 3.55 -1.91
C ALA A 277 19.62 2.16 -1.77
N ASN A 278 19.94 1.41 -0.71
CA ASN A 278 19.33 0.11 -0.45
C ASN A 278 17.83 0.22 -0.17
N LEU A 279 17.40 1.20 0.63
CA LEU A 279 15.97 1.37 0.92
C LEU A 279 15.18 1.72 -0.34
N LEU A 280 15.70 2.62 -1.17
CA LEU A 280 15.03 3.01 -2.41
C LEU A 280 15.03 1.86 -3.43
N ALA A 281 16.13 1.09 -3.53
CA ALA A 281 16.21 -0.09 -4.38
C ALA A 281 15.19 -1.15 -3.94
N ALA A 282 15.08 -1.40 -2.63
CA ALA A 282 14.12 -2.37 -2.08
C ALA A 282 12.68 -2.03 -2.45
N ARG A 283 12.27 -0.78 -2.25
CA ARG A 283 10.93 -0.28 -2.62
C ARG A 283 10.68 -0.34 -4.12
N THR A 284 11.70 -0.06 -4.93
CA THR A 284 11.58 -0.08 -6.39
C THR A 284 11.46 -1.52 -6.92
N TYR A 285 12.23 -2.46 -6.36
CA TYR A 285 12.08 -3.89 -6.66
C TYR A 285 10.73 -4.45 -6.21
N GLU A 286 10.20 -3.97 -5.08
CA GLU A 286 8.85 -4.31 -4.63
C GLU A 286 7.78 -3.85 -5.64
N MET A 287 7.89 -2.63 -6.17
CA MET A 287 6.99 -2.13 -7.22
C MET A 287 7.04 -2.97 -8.51
N GLN A 288 8.19 -3.57 -8.82
CA GLN A 288 8.36 -4.50 -9.95
C GLN A 288 7.98 -5.96 -9.62
N CYS A 289 7.53 -6.24 -8.38
CA CYS A 289 7.23 -7.59 -7.89
C CYS A 289 8.45 -8.54 -7.82
N GLU A 290 9.68 -8.01 -7.74
CA GLU A 290 10.91 -8.79 -7.56
C GLU A 290 11.23 -8.97 -6.05
N VAL A 291 10.38 -9.75 -5.37
CA VAL A 291 10.38 -9.90 -3.91
C VAL A 291 11.70 -10.41 -3.31
N ALA A 292 12.45 -11.26 -4.02
CA ALA A 292 13.73 -11.79 -3.54
C ALA A 292 14.82 -10.70 -3.47
N ARG A 293 14.91 -9.84 -4.49
CA ARG A 293 15.86 -8.72 -4.52
C ARG A 293 15.44 -7.63 -3.54
N ALA A 294 14.15 -7.35 -3.45
CA ALA A 294 13.60 -6.42 -2.45
C ALA A 294 13.97 -6.85 -1.02
N SER A 295 13.78 -8.14 -0.68
CA SER A 295 14.15 -8.68 0.64
C SER A 295 15.65 -8.50 0.94
N TRP A 296 16.52 -8.79 -0.03
CA TRP A 296 17.96 -8.62 0.11
C TRP A 296 18.34 -7.17 0.47
N HIS A 297 17.80 -6.19 -0.27
CA HIS A 297 18.08 -4.78 -0.02
C HIS A 297 17.51 -4.27 1.31
N TYR A 298 16.30 -4.69 1.70
CA TYR A 298 15.75 -4.37 3.01
C TYR A 298 16.60 -4.91 4.16
N LYS A 299 17.11 -6.14 4.03
CA LYS A 299 18.03 -6.73 5.01
C LYS A 299 19.35 -5.94 5.10
N CYS A 300 19.90 -5.49 3.98
CA CYS A 300 21.09 -4.63 3.95
C CYS A 300 20.85 -3.28 4.66
N TYR A 301 19.71 -2.64 4.40
CA TYR A 301 19.32 -1.41 5.09
C TYR A 301 19.14 -1.61 6.60
N ALA A 302 18.44 -2.68 7.00
CA ALA A 302 18.21 -3.00 8.41
C ALA A 302 19.52 -3.28 9.15
N ALA A 303 20.47 -4.00 8.54
CA ALA A 303 21.78 -4.24 9.13
C ALA A 303 22.53 -2.94 9.43
N HIS A 304 22.55 -2.01 8.48
CA HIS A 304 23.17 -0.70 8.70
C HIS A 304 22.48 0.10 9.82
N LYS A 305 21.15 0.03 9.91
CA LYS A 305 20.39 0.71 10.97
C LYS A 305 20.66 0.12 12.35
N ILE A 306 20.87 -1.18 12.45
CA ILE A 306 21.31 -1.85 13.68
C ILE A 306 22.73 -1.35 14.07
N GLU A 307 23.67 -1.32 13.13
CA GLU A 307 25.04 -0.85 13.37
C GLU A 307 25.11 0.62 13.83
N THR A 308 24.25 1.47 13.28
CA THR A 308 24.17 2.89 13.64
C THR A 308 23.35 3.17 14.91
N GLY A 309 22.76 2.13 15.52
CA GLY A 309 21.97 2.22 16.75
C GLY A 309 20.52 2.68 16.55
N ALA A 310 20.05 2.81 15.31
CA ALA A 310 18.66 3.11 14.96
C ALA A 310 17.82 1.82 14.88
N VAL A 311 17.75 1.08 16.00
CA VAL A 311 17.13 -0.25 16.06
C VAL A 311 15.64 -0.22 15.73
N ASP A 312 14.93 0.87 16.09
CA ASP A 312 13.50 1.05 15.82
C ASP A 312 13.19 0.96 14.30
N GLU A 313 13.96 1.67 13.47
CA GLU A 313 13.79 1.68 12.01
C GLU A 313 14.18 0.33 11.38
N ALA A 314 15.18 -0.35 11.94
CA ALA A 314 15.59 -1.66 11.50
C ALA A 314 14.49 -2.70 11.75
N VAL A 315 13.87 -2.65 12.93
CA VAL A 315 12.74 -3.51 13.30
C VAL A 315 11.57 -3.29 12.34
N GLU A 316 11.15 -2.05 12.11
CA GLU A 316 10.06 -1.73 11.17
C GLU A 316 10.35 -2.26 9.75
N THR A 317 11.60 -2.11 9.28
CA THR A 317 12.02 -2.61 7.97
C THR A 317 11.97 -4.14 7.89
N LEU A 318 12.41 -4.83 8.93
CA LEU A 318 12.43 -6.29 8.97
C LEU A 318 11.02 -6.87 9.09
N GLU A 319 10.13 -6.23 9.85
CA GLU A 319 8.70 -6.60 9.89
C GLU A 319 8.06 -6.48 8.50
N HIS A 320 8.34 -5.37 7.79
CA HIS A 320 7.88 -5.19 6.42
C HIS A 320 8.41 -6.30 5.50
N THR A 321 9.71 -6.63 5.62
CA THR A 321 10.36 -7.68 4.84
C THR A 321 9.71 -9.04 5.06
N ILE A 322 9.44 -9.40 6.31
CA ILE A 322 8.74 -10.65 6.68
C ILE A 322 7.30 -10.64 6.16
N GLY A 323 6.63 -9.48 6.14
CA GLY A 323 5.32 -9.33 5.52
C GLY A 323 5.31 -9.67 4.02
N ILE A 324 6.39 -9.33 3.31
CA ILE A 324 6.58 -9.61 1.88
C ILE A 324 7.04 -11.07 1.67
N VAL A 325 8.07 -11.50 2.42
CA VAL A 325 8.71 -12.82 2.32
C VAL A 325 8.73 -13.50 3.69
N PRO A 326 7.62 -14.16 4.10
CA PRO A 326 7.54 -14.81 5.42
C PRO A 326 8.55 -15.95 5.63
N THR A 327 9.08 -16.51 4.54
CA THR A 327 10.04 -17.61 4.55
C THR A 327 11.50 -17.16 4.65
N ASP A 328 11.78 -15.85 4.72
CA ASP A 328 13.15 -15.35 4.86
C ASP A 328 13.64 -15.49 6.31
N LEU A 329 14.23 -16.65 6.61
CA LEU A 329 14.73 -17.01 7.95
C LEU A 329 15.73 -15.99 8.51
N GLU A 330 16.57 -15.41 7.64
CA GLU A 330 17.58 -14.45 8.06
C GLU A 330 16.95 -13.12 8.50
N ALA A 331 15.85 -12.69 7.85
CA ALA A 331 15.10 -11.51 8.28
C ALA A 331 14.48 -11.71 9.68
N TRP A 332 13.92 -12.90 9.94
CA TRP A 332 13.40 -13.26 11.26
C TRP A 332 14.48 -13.29 12.34
N GLU A 333 15.63 -13.89 12.08
CA GLU A 333 16.76 -13.92 13.03
C GLU A 333 17.22 -12.52 13.40
N ARG A 334 17.41 -11.65 12.39
CA ARG A 334 17.82 -10.25 12.59
C ARG A 334 16.76 -9.47 13.37
N LEU A 335 15.47 -9.74 13.15
CA LEU A 335 14.38 -9.10 13.88
C LEU A 335 14.38 -9.49 15.36
N VAL A 336 14.47 -10.78 15.66
CA VAL A 336 14.54 -11.29 17.05
C VAL A 336 15.77 -10.71 17.75
N HIS A 337 16.93 -10.74 17.10
CA HIS A 337 18.15 -10.16 17.66
C HIS A 337 18.01 -8.65 17.91
N GLY A 338 17.45 -7.88 16.97
CA GLY A 338 17.20 -6.45 17.13
C GLY A 338 16.28 -6.14 18.32
N LEU A 339 15.19 -6.89 18.45
CA LEU A 339 14.24 -6.77 19.55
C LEU A 339 14.83 -7.17 20.91
N MET A 340 15.77 -8.11 20.95
CA MET A 340 16.51 -8.48 22.17
C MET A 340 17.50 -7.39 22.63
N VAL A 341 18.09 -6.65 21.69
CA VAL A 341 18.98 -5.51 22.00
C VAL A 341 18.19 -4.30 22.51
N GLN A 342 17.05 -4.00 21.88
CA GLN A 342 16.20 -2.87 22.25
C GLN A 342 14.72 -3.26 22.19
N ALA A 343 14.09 -3.39 23.36
CA ALA A 343 12.69 -3.76 23.46
C ALA A 343 11.76 -2.63 22.98
N GLN A 344 10.87 -2.97 22.03
CA GLN A 344 9.81 -2.08 21.58
C GLN A 344 8.56 -2.23 22.46
N PRO A 345 7.83 -1.14 22.76
CA PRO A 345 6.61 -1.21 23.57
C PRO A 345 5.46 -1.98 22.90
N ASN A 346 5.48 -2.11 21.56
CA ASN A 346 4.41 -2.74 20.79
C ASN A 346 4.73 -4.17 20.35
N LEU A 347 5.98 -4.62 20.46
CA LEU A 347 6.45 -5.90 19.96
C LEU A 347 7.18 -6.65 21.06
N ASP A 348 6.65 -7.82 21.41
CA ASP A 348 7.28 -8.71 22.37
C ASP A 348 8.33 -9.56 21.65
N PRO A 349 9.64 -9.41 21.97
CA PRO A 349 10.71 -10.21 21.35
C PRO A 349 10.45 -11.72 21.48
N HIS A 350 9.77 -12.13 22.56
CA HIS A 350 9.45 -13.52 22.84
C HIS A 350 8.24 -14.04 22.04
N ALA A 351 7.33 -13.18 21.59
CA ALA A 351 6.26 -13.57 20.67
C ALA A 351 6.82 -13.82 19.28
N VAL A 352 7.59 -12.86 18.75
CA VAL A 352 8.26 -12.98 17.44
C VAL A 352 9.24 -14.15 17.41
N GLY A 353 9.97 -14.36 18.51
CA GLY A 353 10.86 -15.51 18.66
C GLY A 353 10.14 -16.85 18.60
N ARG A 354 8.90 -16.95 19.13
CA ARG A 354 8.09 -18.18 19.04
C ARG A 354 7.67 -18.48 17.61
N ASP A 355 7.25 -17.47 16.87
CA ASP A 355 6.86 -17.62 15.46
C ASP A 355 8.04 -18.14 14.61
N LEU A 356 9.26 -17.64 14.87
CA LEU A 356 10.49 -18.14 14.24
C LEU A 356 10.80 -19.60 14.63
N ILE A 357 10.57 -19.98 15.90
CA ILE A 357 10.78 -21.36 16.36
C ILE A 357 9.81 -22.31 15.68
N ASP A 358 8.54 -21.92 15.53
CA ASP A 358 7.54 -22.72 14.82
C ASP A 358 7.96 -22.94 13.36
N LEU A 359 8.49 -21.89 12.70
CA LEU A 359 9.02 -21.98 11.34
C LEU A 359 10.24 -22.91 11.23
N TYR A 360 11.18 -22.87 12.18
CA TYR A 360 12.29 -23.82 12.21
C TYR A 360 11.84 -25.26 12.46
N LEU A 361 10.81 -25.46 13.29
CA LEU A 361 10.26 -26.79 13.56
C LEU A 361 9.51 -27.37 12.35
N GLU A 362 8.88 -26.53 11.53
CA GLU A 362 8.29 -26.91 10.24
C GLU A 362 9.35 -27.30 9.20
N LEU A 363 10.50 -26.63 9.20
CA LEU A 363 11.63 -26.90 8.30
C LEU A 363 12.61 -27.98 8.82
N ASP A 364 12.31 -28.56 9.99
CA ASP A 364 13.13 -29.55 10.70
C ASP A 364 14.56 -29.07 11.07
N GLU A 365 14.75 -27.76 11.22
CA GLU A 365 16.02 -27.13 11.65
C GLU A 365 16.13 -27.09 13.20
N THR A 366 16.21 -28.25 13.84
CA THR A 366 16.15 -28.37 15.32
C THR A 366 17.30 -27.67 16.07
N ASP A 367 18.49 -27.61 15.46
CA ASP A 367 19.68 -27.02 16.10
C ASP A 367 19.59 -25.49 16.18
N ARG A 368 19.05 -24.82 15.15
CA ARG A 368 18.83 -23.36 15.16
C ARG A 368 17.69 -22.98 16.09
N ALA A 369 16.59 -23.75 16.07
CA ALA A 369 15.49 -23.59 17.02
C ALA A 369 15.98 -23.68 18.48
N ARG A 370 16.89 -24.64 18.76
CA ARG A 370 17.52 -24.78 20.07
C ARG A 370 18.32 -23.54 20.46
N SER A 371 19.19 -23.05 19.59
CA SER A 371 20.05 -21.88 19.88
C SER A 371 19.21 -20.66 20.24
N VAL A 372 18.18 -20.36 19.44
CA VAL A 372 17.28 -19.22 19.67
C VAL A 372 16.50 -19.39 20.97
N LEU A 373 16.00 -20.59 21.27
CA LEU A 373 15.31 -20.88 22.53
C LEU A 373 16.20 -20.68 23.76
N GLU A 374 17.46 -21.13 23.70
CA GLU A 374 18.42 -20.96 24.79
C GLU A 374 18.74 -19.47 25.02
N ASP A 375 18.88 -18.68 23.95
CA ASP A 375 19.11 -17.24 24.06
C ASP A 375 17.89 -16.47 24.60
N LEU A 376 16.67 -16.82 24.17
CA LEU A 376 15.43 -16.24 24.72
C LEU A 376 15.25 -16.58 26.21
N LEU A 377 15.60 -17.79 26.63
CA LEU A 377 15.52 -18.23 28.04
C LEU A 377 16.59 -17.57 28.93
N ARG A 378 17.74 -17.15 28.39
CA ARG A 378 18.71 -16.34 29.16
C ARG A 378 18.12 -14.99 29.57
N ALA A 379 17.32 -14.38 28.70
CA ALA A 379 16.66 -13.11 28.97
C ALA A 379 15.46 -13.26 29.94
N ARG A 380 14.68 -14.34 29.82
CA ARG A 380 13.57 -14.68 30.74
C ARG A 380 13.68 -16.12 31.25
N PRO A 381 14.45 -16.35 32.33
CA PRO A 381 14.68 -17.69 32.86
C PRO A 381 13.43 -18.41 33.36
N ASN A 382 12.34 -17.68 33.66
CA ASN A 382 11.13 -18.23 34.27
C ASN A 382 9.97 -18.38 33.26
N ASP A 383 10.21 -18.19 31.96
CA ASP A 383 9.16 -18.33 30.95
C ASP A 383 8.83 -19.82 30.71
N ILE A 384 7.66 -20.25 31.18
CA ILE A 384 7.22 -21.64 31.13
C ILE A 384 6.93 -22.10 29.69
N GLU A 385 6.44 -21.23 28.81
CA GLU A 385 6.10 -21.60 27.43
C GLU A 385 7.36 -21.85 26.60
N LEU A 386 8.39 -21.00 26.75
CA LEU A 386 9.68 -21.22 26.09
C LEU A 386 10.35 -22.52 26.57
N LYS A 387 10.26 -22.84 27.88
CA LYS A 387 10.75 -24.13 28.41
C LYS A 387 10.01 -25.33 27.82
N LYS A 388 8.70 -25.22 27.55
CA LYS A 388 7.93 -26.29 26.89
C LYS A 388 8.36 -26.49 25.44
N SER A 389 8.58 -25.42 24.68
CA SER A 389 9.09 -25.51 23.31
C SER A 389 10.48 -26.15 23.28
N LEU A 390 11.34 -25.80 24.24
CA LEU A 390 12.66 -26.43 24.40
C LEU A 390 12.57 -27.92 24.81
N ILE A 391 11.59 -28.30 25.64
CA ILE A 391 11.30 -29.71 25.93
C ILE A 391 10.91 -30.46 24.65
N ALA A 392 10.08 -29.86 23.77
CA ALA A 392 9.71 -30.50 22.50
C ALA A 392 10.94 -30.74 21.60
N VAL A 393 11.87 -29.78 21.54
CA VAL A 393 13.14 -29.91 20.82
C VAL A 393 14.01 -31.02 21.41
N TYR A 394 14.22 -31.05 22.73
CA TYR A 394 15.02 -32.10 23.37
C TYR A 394 14.37 -33.48 23.35
N THR A 395 13.03 -33.55 23.31
CA THR A 395 12.30 -34.81 23.12
C THR A 395 12.51 -35.36 21.71
N LYS A 396 12.55 -34.50 20.68
CA LYS A 396 12.94 -34.91 19.31
C LYS A 396 14.40 -35.35 19.25
N ALA A 397 15.29 -34.72 20.02
CA ALA A 397 16.70 -35.08 20.11
C ALA A 397 17.01 -36.28 21.04
N ASP A 398 15.99 -36.93 21.60
CA ASP A 398 16.07 -38.07 22.54
C ASP A 398 16.93 -37.82 23.81
N ASP A 399 17.05 -36.56 24.24
CA ASP A 399 17.78 -36.18 25.47
C ASP A 399 16.84 -36.14 26.69
N ALA A 400 16.56 -37.32 27.24
CA ALA A 400 15.66 -37.48 28.39
C ALA A 400 16.16 -36.76 29.66
N GLN A 401 17.47 -36.58 29.81
CA GLN A 401 18.05 -35.93 30.99
C GLN A 401 17.70 -34.43 31.02
N ARG A 402 17.90 -33.73 29.90
CA ARG A 402 17.58 -32.30 29.78
C ARG A 402 16.08 -32.03 29.89
N VAL A 403 15.24 -32.93 29.37
CA VAL A 403 13.78 -32.84 29.53
C VAL A 403 13.37 -32.89 31.00
N MET A 404 13.99 -33.77 31.80
CA MET A 404 13.70 -33.86 33.24
C MET A 404 14.17 -32.61 34.00
N GLU A 405 15.35 -32.07 33.69
CA GLU A 405 15.87 -30.82 34.28
C GLU A 405 14.90 -29.65 34.00
N LEU A 406 14.37 -29.55 32.79
CA LEU A 406 13.41 -28.51 32.41
C LEU A 406 12.06 -28.67 33.12
N TYR A 407 11.55 -29.90 33.28
CA TYR A 407 10.33 -30.14 34.06
C TYR A 407 10.49 -29.80 35.54
N GLU A 408 11.67 -30.05 36.12
CA GLU A 408 11.97 -29.69 37.50
C GLU A 408 12.04 -28.16 37.66
N SER A 409 12.70 -27.49 36.72
CA SER A 409 12.75 -26.02 36.68
C SER A 409 11.36 -25.37 36.54
N ILE A 410 10.48 -25.89 35.68
CA ILE A 410 9.09 -25.40 35.56
C ILE A 410 8.32 -25.59 36.86
N ALA A 411 8.51 -26.73 37.54
CA ALA A 411 7.85 -26.99 38.82
C ALA A 411 8.31 -25.99 39.90
N ASP A 412 9.59 -25.63 39.92
CA ASP A 412 10.14 -24.64 40.85
C ASP A 412 9.53 -23.25 40.64
N ASP A 413 9.44 -22.81 39.38
CA ASP A 413 8.84 -21.52 39.03
C ASP A 413 7.37 -21.44 39.44
N LEU A 414 6.59 -22.50 39.20
CA LEU A 414 5.17 -22.56 39.58
C LEU A 414 4.97 -22.51 41.11
N VAL A 415 5.91 -23.06 41.89
CA VAL A 415 5.89 -22.92 43.35
C VAL A 415 6.16 -21.47 43.77
N GLN A 416 7.08 -20.76 43.09
CA GLN A 416 7.34 -19.34 43.34
C GLN A 416 6.12 -18.46 43.03
N ASP A 417 5.41 -18.78 41.94
CA ASP A 417 4.17 -18.11 41.53
C ASP A 417 2.94 -18.48 42.39
N LYS A 418 3.14 -19.26 43.46
CA LYS A 418 2.11 -19.70 44.41
C LYS A 418 1.03 -20.58 43.77
N ASP A 419 1.38 -21.34 42.73
CA ASP A 419 0.58 -22.44 42.19
C ASP A 419 1.22 -23.80 42.53
N PRO A 420 1.14 -24.24 43.81
CA PRO A 420 1.71 -25.52 44.22
C PRO A 420 1.03 -26.72 43.55
N ILE A 421 -0.19 -26.56 43.02
CA ILE A 421 -0.95 -27.63 42.35
C ILE A 421 -0.47 -27.78 40.90
N GLY A 422 -0.23 -26.67 40.21
CA GLY A 422 0.40 -26.67 38.87
C GLY A 422 1.77 -27.33 38.87
N ALA A 423 2.60 -27.04 39.88
CA ALA A 423 3.93 -27.65 40.04
C ALA A 423 3.90 -29.18 40.15
N VAL A 424 2.91 -29.74 40.87
CA VAL A 424 2.74 -31.19 41.03
C VAL A 424 2.57 -31.91 39.69
N ARG A 425 1.90 -31.29 38.71
CA ARG A 425 1.67 -31.89 37.39
C ARG A 425 2.97 -32.17 36.62
N TYR A 426 3.94 -31.28 36.71
CA TYR A 426 5.24 -31.44 36.03
C TYR A 426 6.14 -32.42 36.79
N LEU A 427 6.12 -32.40 38.13
CA LEU A 427 6.81 -33.39 38.95
C LEU A 427 6.28 -34.82 38.71
N GLN A 428 4.99 -34.99 38.43
CA GLN A 428 4.41 -36.28 38.03
C GLN A 428 4.92 -36.76 36.67
N LYS A 429 5.14 -35.86 35.70
CA LYS A 429 5.73 -36.22 34.39
C LYS A 429 7.16 -36.74 34.53
N ILE A 430 7.96 -36.16 35.44
CA ILE A 430 9.30 -36.67 35.76
C ILE A 430 9.22 -38.11 36.28
N LEU A 431 8.26 -38.41 37.17
CA LEU A 431 8.06 -39.77 37.70
C LEU A 431 7.54 -40.77 36.65
N MET A 432 6.95 -40.31 35.55
CA MET A 432 6.60 -41.17 34.41
C MET A 432 7.82 -41.56 33.58
N ILE A 433 8.81 -40.67 33.49
CA ILE A 433 10.09 -40.89 32.78
C ILE A 433 11.03 -41.73 33.65
N ASP A 434 11.21 -41.37 34.93
CA ASP A 434 12.02 -42.10 35.90
C ASP A 434 11.26 -42.35 37.21
N ARG A 435 10.85 -43.61 37.40
CA ARG A 435 10.06 -44.06 38.57
C ARG A 435 10.87 -44.17 39.86
N ASN A 436 12.21 -44.11 39.82
CA ASN A 436 13.07 -44.37 40.98
C ASN A 436 13.43 -43.11 41.78
N ARG A 437 13.04 -41.91 41.33
CA ARG A 437 13.31 -40.62 41.98
C ARG A 437 12.43 -40.38 43.22
N ARG A 438 12.79 -41.00 44.35
CA ARG A 438 12.06 -40.86 45.64
C ARG A 438 11.94 -39.43 46.14
N GLU A 439 12.96 -38.60 45.89
CA GLU A 439 13.00 -37.19 46.29
C GLU A 439 11.83 -36.37 45.70
N ILE A 440 11.45 -36.64 44.45
CA ILE A 440 10.34 -35.94 43.76
C ILE A 440 8.98 -36.37 44.35
N SER A 441 8.83 -37.64 44.72
CA SER A 441 7.61 -38.15 45.35
C SER A 441 7.34 -37.50 46.71
N ASP A 442 8.38 -37.29 47.52
CA ASP A 442 8.26 -36.63 48.81
C ASP A 442 8.01 -35.12 48.67
N ARG A 443 8.58 -34.49 47.64
CA ARG A 443 8.34 -33.08 47.30
C ARG A 443 6.88 -32.82 46.94
N ILE A 444 6.23 -33.72 46.18
CA ILE A 444 4.79 -33.63 45.87
C ILE A 444 3.93 -33.64 47.15
N LYS A 445 4.26 -34.52 48.12
CA LYS A 445 3.51 -34.60 49.39
C LYS A 445 3.62 -33.30 50.20
N GLN A 446 4.79 -32.67 50.20
CA GLN A 446 5.01 -31.41 50.94
C GLN A 446 4.21 -30.24 50.35
N LEU A 447 4.11 -30.15 49.02
CA LEU A 447 3.37 -29.07 48.34
C LEU A 447 1.86 -29.12 48.63
N TYR A 448 1.26 -30.33 48.77
CA TYR A 448 -0.14 -30.48 49.18
C TYR A 448 -0.41 -29.94 50.59
N VAL A 449 0.50 -30.17 51.54
CA VAL A 449 0.36 -29.71 52.94
C VAL A 449 0.51 -28.18 53.05
N MET A 450 1.29 -27.56 52.18
CA MET A 450 1.54 -26.11 52.18
C MET A 450 0.29 -25.29 51.82
N ASP A 451 -0.52 -25.73 50.83
CA ASP A 451 -1.75 -25.04 50.40
C ASP A 451 -2.80 -24.98 51.53
N GLU A 452 -2.92 -26.06 52.31
CA GLU A 452 -3.90 -26.19 53.39
C GLU A 452 -3.65 -25.21 54.56
N LYS A 453 -2.38 -24.94 54.85
CA LYS A 453 -1.96 -23.96 55.88
C LYS A 453 -2.20 -22.51 55.48
N HIS A 454 -2.07 -22.17 54.19
CA HIS A 454 -2.24 -20.80 53.71
C HIS A 454 -3.69 -20.30 53.78
N ARG A 455 -4.68 -21.20 53.65
CA ARG A 455 -6.11 -20.86 53.79
C ARG A 455 -6.52 -20.53 55.24
N SER A 456 -5.80 -21.01 56.25
CA SER A 456 -6.19 -20.83 57.66
C SER A 456 -5.76 -19.47 58.26
N ARG A 457 -4.61 -18.92 57.82
CA ARG A 457 -4.04 -17.65 58.32
C ARG A 457 -4.81 -16.38 57.91
N ARG A 458 -5.57 -16.41 56.81
CA ARG A 458 -6.38 -15.24 56.38
C ARG A 458 -7.56 -14.94 57.31
N ARG A 459 -7.96 -15.88 58.19
CA ARG A 459 -9.09 -15.69 59.12
C ARG A 459 -8.70 -15.01 60.45
N SER A 460 -7.43 -15.05 60.85
CA SER A 460 -6.97 -14.53 62.15
C SER A 460 -6.51 -13.06 62.13
N LEU A 461 -6.24 -12.49 60.95
CA LEU A 461 -5.70 -11.13 60.82
C LEU A 461 -6.76 -10.02 60.92
N ALA A 462 -8.05 -10.36 60.79
CA ALA A 462 -9.17 -9.40 60.85
C ALA A 462 -9.55 -8.98 62.29
N LEU A 463 -9.22 -9.78 63.32
CA LEU A 463 -9.62 -9.54 64.72
C LEU A 463 -8.64 -8.64 65.50
N VAL A 464 -7.38 -8.55 65.08
CA VAL A 464 -6.34 -7.76 65.77
C VAL A 464 -6.44 -6.26 65.45
N LEU A 465 -6.99 -5.90 64.28
CA LEU A 465 -7.18 -4.50 63.87
C LEU A 465 -8.28 -3.76 64.65
N ALA A 466 -9.22 -4.48 65.28
CA ALA A 466 -10.34 -3.86 66.01
C ALA A 466 -9.98 -3.41 67.44
N GLY A 467 -8.93 -3.97 68.06
CA GLY A 467 -8.55 -3.69 69.45
C GLY A 467 -7.61 -2.49 69.64
N LEU A 468 -6.82 -2.12 68.64
CA LEU A 468 -5.84 -1.02 68.71
C LEU A 468 -6.46 0.38 68.51
N LEU A 469 -7.69 0.45 68.02
CA LEU A 469 -8.39 1.70 67.69
C LEU A 469 -9.12 2.35 68.90
N CYS A 470 -9.41 1.58 69.95
CA CYS A 470 -10.21 2.07 71.09
C CYS A 470 -9.39 2.58 72.30
N THR A 471 -8.10 2.27 72.42
CA THR A 471 -7.26 2.71 73.56
C THR A 471 -6.33 3.89 73.24
N GLY A 472 -5.98 4.13 71.97
CA GLY A 472 -5.18 5.29 71.55
C GLY A 472 -5.94 6.62 71.45
N THR A 473 -7.27 6.58 71.33
CA THR A 473 -8.10 7.76 71.11
C THR A 473 -8.49 8.48 72.41
N LEU A 474 -8.66 7.78 73.54
CA LEU A 474 -9.07 8.41 74.81
C LEU A 474 -7.91 8.96 75.67
N GLY A 475 -6.69 8.44 75.54
CA GLY A 475 -5.53 8.93 76.31
C GLY A 475 -4.84 10.18 75.73
N THR A 476 -4.85 10.33 74.41
CA THR A 476 -4.14 11.43 73.72
C THR A 476 -4.93 12.76 73.76
N ILE A 477 -6.25 12.68 73.88
CA ILE A 477 -7.16 13.84 73.84
C ILE A 477 -7.14 14.65 75.15
N TYR A 478 -6.96 14.01 76.32
CA TYR A 478 -7.00 14.71 77.61
C TYR A 478 -5.65 15.31 78.05
N TYR A 479 -4.53 14.67 77.69
CA TYR A 479 -3.18 15.12 78.08
C TYR A 479 -2.68 16.35 77.28
N LEU A 480 -3.09 16.51 76.02
CA LEU A 480 -2.78 17.70 75.22
C LEU A 480 -3.67 18.91 75.57
N TYR A 481 -4.85 18.68 76.15
CA TYR A 481 -5.79 19.73 76.55
C TYR A 481 -5.25 20.56 77.73
N GLU A 482 -4.75 19.92 78.79
CA GLU A 482 -4.26 20.61 80.00
C GLU A 482 -2.92 21.34 79.77
N ARG A 483 -1.97 20.73 79.06
CA ARG A 483 -0.62 21.27 78.83
C ARG A 483 -0.61 22.54 77.95
N ASN A 484 -1.60 22.73 77.08
CA ASN A 484 -1.70 23.94 76.25
C ASN A 484 -2.35 25.12 77.00
N VAL A 485 -3.19 24.89 78.01
CA VAL A 485 -3.91 25.96 78.70
C VAL A 485 -3.00 26.78 79.61
N TRP A 486 -2.03 26.13 80.29
CA TRP A 486 -1.08 26.81 81.17
C TRP A 486 -0.07 27.71 80.43
N LYS A 487 0.42 27.27 79.27
CA LYS A 487 1.36 28.06 78.45
C LYS A 487 0.73 29.34 77.89
N VAL A 488 -0.57 29.32 77.64
CA VAL A 488 -1.29 30.47 77.09
C VAL A 488 -1.51 31.53 78.16
N TYR A 489 -1.72 31.17 79.42
CA TYR A 489 -1.91 32.12 80.52
C TYR A 489 -0.63 32.90 80.88
N GLU A 490 0.51 32.23 81.03
CA GLU A 490 1.80 32.89 81.37
C GLU A 490 2.33 33.82 80.25
N SER A 491 1.79 33.72 79.04
CA SER A 491 2.22 34.53 77.88
C SER A 491 1.51 35.88 77.73
N ILE A 492 0.53 36.18 78.60
CA ILE A 492 -0.26 37.41 78.55
C ILE A 492 0.44 38.50 79.39
N ASP A 493 1.17 39.39 78.71
CA ASP A 493 1.84 40.54 79.33
C ASP A 493 0.93 41.80 79.30
N LEU A 494 0.55 42.29 80.49
CA LEU A 494 -0.38 43.41 80.67
C LEU A 494 0.30 44.78 80.83
N GLU A 495 1.63 44.84 81.02
CA GLU A 495 2.37 46.10 81.20
C GLU A 495 2.42 47.00 79.94
N PRO A 496 2.54 46.48 78.70
CA PRO A 496 2.55 47.31 77.49
C PRO A 496 1.20 47.97 77.22
N LEU A 497 0.10 47.28 77.56
CA LEU A 497 -1.28 47.70 77.26
C LEU A 497 -1.72 48.89 78.13
N ILE A 498 -1.25 48.94 79.38
CA ILE A 498 -1.51 50.05 80.31
C ILE A 498 -0.71 51.30 79.91
N LYS A 499 0.49 51.14 79.33
CA LYS A 499 1.36 52.26 78.91
C LYS A 499 0.93 52.92 77.59
N ASN A 500 0.19 52.19 76.76
CA ASN A 500 -0.28 52.63 75.43
C ASN A 500 -1.76 53.08 75.40
N ALA A 501 -2.42 53.16 76.56
CA ALA A 501 -3.83 53.55 76.70
C ALA A 501 -4.88 52.65 75.97
N GLU A 502 -4.60 51.35 75.81
CA GLU A 502 -5.49 50.36 75.16
C GLU A 502 -6.24 49.49 76.17
N TYR A 503 -7.06 50.14 76.99
CA TYR A 503 -7.67 49.51 78.16
C TYR A 503 -8.77 48.48 77.83
N GLY A 504 -9.55 48.69 76.77
CA GLY A 504 -10.58 47.75 76.30
C GLY A 504 -10.06 46.43 75.71
N ALA A 505 -8.77 46.36 75.34
CA ALA A 505 -8.13 45.16 74.81
C ALA A 505 -7.69 44.20 75.92
N GLY A 506 -7.13 44.72 77.02
CA GLY A 506 -6.74 43.88 78.16
C GLY A 506 -7.95 43.24 78.86
N ILE A 507 -9.08 43.95 78.94
CA ILE A 507 -10.34 43.44 79.53
C ILE A 507 -10.90 42.28 78.70
N ARG A 508 -10.95 42.42 77.37
CA ARG A 508 -11.48 41.38 76.47
C ARG A 508 -10.57 40.16 76.36
N MET A 509 -9.25 40.34 76.41
CA MET A 509 -8.31 39.23 76.38
C MET A 509 -8.45 38.31 77.60
N LEU A 510 -8.73 38.90 78.77
CA LEU A 510 -8.93 38.16 80.00
C LEU A 510 -10.35 37.55 80.08
N ASP A 511 -11.39 38.22 79.55
CA ASP A 511 -12.76 37.67 79.46
C ASP A 511 -12.87 36.50 78.44
N ASP A 512 -12.21 36.59 77.27
CA ASP A 512 -12.19 35.53 76.24
C ASP A 512 -11.39 34.29 76.70
N PHE A 513 -10.38 34.49 77.56
CA PHE A 513 -9.63 33.39 78.16
C PHE A 513 -10.50 32.54 79.10
N LEU A 514 -11.37 33.16 79.89
CA LEU A 514 -12.31 32.46 80.80
C LEU A 514 -13.44 31.74 80.04
N GLY A 515 -13.86 32.27 78.89
CA GLY A 515 -14.86 31.62 78.03
C GLY A 515 -14.34 30.39 77.26
N ARG A 516 -13.04 30.35 76.93
CA ARG A 516 -12.45 29.28 76.09
C ARG A 516 -12.04 28.01 76.84
N TYR A 517 -11.77 28.08 78.14
CA TYR A 517 -11.31 26.92 78.93
C TYR A 517 -12.10 26.71 80.22
N PRO A 518 -13.38 26.29 80.13
CA PRO A 518 -14.28 26.21 81.29
C PRO A 518 -13.99 25.04 82.26
N LEU A 519 -13.21 24.03 81.83
CA LEU A 519 -12.87 22.83 82.62
C LEU A 519 -11.42 22.85 83.15
N SER A 520 -10.74 24.01 83.07
CA SER A 520 -9.36 24.24 83.51
C SER A 520 -9.28 24.80 84.94
N PHE A 521 -8.21 24.47 85.66
CA PHE A 521 -7.96 24.96 87.02
C PHE A 521 -7.42 26.42 87.10
N VAL A 522 -7.16 27.08 85.96
CA VAL A 522 -6.48 28.40 85.86
C VAL A 522 -7.43 29.63 85.97
N GLY A 523 -8.75 29.43 85.91
CA GLY A 523 -9.72 30.53 85.83
C GLY A 523 -9.86 31.47 87.04
N ARG A 524 -9.25 31.16 88.19
CA ARG A 524 -9.41 31.98 89.41
C ARG A 524 -8.57 33.27 89.43
N GLU A 525 -7.48 33.30 88.67
CA GLU A 525 -6.48 34.37 88.72
C GLU A 525 -6.77 35.48 87.68
N VAL A 526 -7.42 35.12 86.57
CA VAL A 526 -7.76 36.00 85.44
C VAL A 526 -8.83 37.05 85.77
N SER A 527 -9.80 36.73 86.65
CA SER A 527 -10.90 37.65 86.98
C SER A 527 -10.48 38.88 87.79
N LYS A 528 -9.34 38.83 88.49
CA LYS A 528 -8.82 39.97 89.29
C LYS A 528 -8.21 41.07 88.41
N ASP A 529 -7.70 40.73 87.22
CA ASP A 529 -7.02 41.68 86.33
C ASP A 529 -7.97 42.50 85.43
N ILE A 530 -9.23 42.04 85.26
CA ILE A 530 -10.25 42.68 84.41
C ILE A 530 -10.82 43.97 85.03
N GLU A 531 -11.06 43.99 86.34
CA GLU A 531 -11.63 45.16 87.04
C GLU A 531 -10.68 46.36 87.03
N ARG A 532 -9.37 46.11 87.03
CA ARG A 532 -8.33 47.15 87.06
C ARG A 532 -8.25 47.98 85.78
N LEU A 533 -8.66 47.44 84.63
CA LEU A 533 -8.49 48.08 83.32
C LEU A 533 -9.71 48.96 82.91
N ARG A 534 -10.93 48.67 83.38
CA ARG A 534 -12.15 49.43 83.00
C ARG A 534 -12.14 50.90 83.45
N GLY A 535 -11.38 51.24 84.48
CA GLY A 535 -11.29 52.60 85.02
C GLY A 535 -10.49 53.59 84.16
N LEU A 536 -9.69 53.12 83.20
CA LEU A 536 -8.74 53.96 82.45
C LEU A 536 -9.22 54.31 81.01
N GLU A 537 -10.23 53.62 80.46
CA GLU A 537 -10.72 53.79 79.07
C GLU A 537 -11.55 55.06 78.84
N GLY A 538 -12.35 55.51 79.82
CA GLY A 538 -13.30 56.61 79.64
C GLY A 538 -12.70 58.00 79.46
N MET A 539 -11.40 58.18 79.72
CA MET A 539 -10.74 59.50 79.67
C MET A 539 -10.10 59.85 78.31
N GLU A 540 -9.90 58.89 77.38
CA GLU A 540 -9.23 59.12 76.09
C GLU A 540 -10.18 59.33 74.88
N GLU A 541 -11.41 58.82 74.93
CA GLU A 541 -12.31 58.79 73.77
C GLU A 541 -12.85 60.18 73.36
N ALA A 542 -13.03 61.09 74.32
CA ALA A 542 -13.55 62.44 74.06
C ALA A 542 -12.62 63.31 73.19
N ARG A 543 -11.33 62.96 73.10
CA ARG A 543 -10.32 63.75 72.36
C ARG A 543 -10.20 63.35 70.88
N ARG A 544 -10.62 62.14 70.49
CA ARG A 544 -10.44 61.58 69.12
C ARG A 544 -11.57 61.92 68.12
N GLU A 545 -12.77 62.26 68.57
CA GLU A 545 -13.94 62.46 67.69
C GLU A 545 -13.84 63.68 66.76
N ARG A 546 -13.13 64.72 67.18
CA ARG A 546 -13.09 66.00 66.45
C ARG A 546 -12.28 65.93 65.14
N VAL A 547 -11.30 65.03 65.06
CA VAL A 547 -10.43 64.82 63.87
C VAL A 547 -11.05 63.84 62.87
N LYS A 548 -12.04 63.03 63.28
CA LYS A 548 -12.63 61.94 62.48
C LYS A 548 -13.65 62.42 61.44
N ARG A 549 -14.36 63.53 61.71
CA ARG A 549 -15.46 64.04 60.87
C ARG A 549 -15.03 64.58 59.50
N GLU A 550 -13.80 65.08 59.38
CA GLU A 550 -13.30 65.67 58.12
C GLU A 550 -12.77 64.61 57.14
N LYS A 551 -12.22 63.49 57.60
CA LYS A 551 -11.81 62.36 56.74
C LYS A 551 -12.99 61.57 56.17
N THR A 552 -14.09 61.44 56.92
CA THR A 552 -15.25 60.61 56.56
C THR A 552 -16.05 61.13 55.36
N ALA A 553 -16.03 62.44 55.09
CA ALA A 553 -16.78 63.03 53.98
C ALA A 553 -16.18 62.69 52.60
N ALA A 554 -14.85 62.62 52.50
CA ALA A 554 -14.15 62.30 51.26
C ALA A 554 -14.28 60.81 50.88
N ALA A 555 -14.19 59.90 51.86
CA ALA A 555 -14.37 58.46 51.65
C ALA A 555 -15.81 58.10 51.21
N HIS A 556 -16.82 58.85 51.64
CA HIS A 556 -18.21 58.59 51.26
C HIS A 556 -18.47 58.77 49.75
N LYS A 557 -17.81 59.74 49.10
CA LYS A 557 -18.00 60.00 47.67
C LYS A 557 -17.43 58.88 46.79
N LEU A 558 -16.24 58.39 47.11
CA LEU A 558 -15.61 57.25 46.43
C LEU A 558 -16.43 55.96 46.60
N ARG A 559 -17.10 55.80 47.76
CA ARG A 559 -17.99 54.66 48.04
C ARG A 559 -19.21 54.56 47.16
N GLN A 560 -19.84 55.68 46.83
CA GLN A 560 -21.00 55.65 45.94
C GLN A 560 -20.60 55.19 44.54
N GLN A 561 -19.47 55.68 44.03
CA GLN A 561 -18.99 55.37 42.68
C GLN A 561 -18.66 53.89 42.48
N TYR A 562 -17.93 53.26 43.42
CA TYR A 562 -17.61 51.83 43.24
C TYR A 562 -18.82 50.92 43.47
N LYS A 563 -19.79 51.30 44.32
CA LYS A 563 -21.02 50.51 44.54
C LYS A 563 -21.94 50.54 43.32
N GLU A 564 -22.03 51.67 42.62
CA GLU A 564 -22.75 51.77 41.34
C GLU A 564 -22.11 50.90 40.25
N LEU A 565 -20.78 50.94 40.13
CA LEU A 565 -20.03 50.08 39.20
C LEU A 565 -20.19 48.58 39.52
N TRP A 566 -20.22 48.21 40.81
CA TRP A 566 -20.52 46.84 41.24
C TRP A 566 -21.94 46.40 40.83
N GLY A 567 -22.96 47.23 41.08
CA GLY A 567 -24.33 46.94 40.65
C GLY A 567 -24.48 46.83 39.13
N ALA A 568 -23.69 47.59 38.36
CA ALA A 568 -23.62 47.47 36.90
C ALA A 568 -22.91 46.18 36.46
N HIS A 569 -21.87 45.74 37.17
CA HIS A 569 -21.18 44.47 36.94
C HIS A 569 -22.12 43.27 37.15
N GLU A 570 -22.84 43.20 38.28
CA GLU A 570 -23.82 42.12 38.56
C GLU A 570 -24.91 42.00 37.48
N LYS A 571 -25.42 43.14 37.00
CA LYS A 571 -26.40 43.18 35.90
C LYS A 571 -25.84 42.69 34.56
N THR A 572 -24.53 42.83 34.34
CA THR A 572 -23.87 42.47 33.07
C THR A 572 -23.48 41.00 33.06
N VAL A 573 -22.96 40.48 34.18
CA VAL A 573 -22.70 39.04 34.36
C VAL A 573 -24.00 38.23 34.22
N SER A 574 -25.11 38.74 34.72
CA SER A 574 -26.41 38.05 34.63
C SER A 574 -27.13 38.15 33.29
N ARG A 575 -26.87 39.17 32.46
CA ARG A 575 -27.63 39.42 31.20
C ARG A 575 -26.84 39.22 29.91
N THR A 576 -25.57 39.58 29.85
CA THR A 576 -24.80 39.63 28.59
C THR A 576 -23.61 38.68 28.54
N LEU A 577 -23.23 38.03 29.66
CA LEU A 577 -22.15 37.03 29.74
C LEU A 577 -20.78 37.53 29.19
N ASP A 578 -20.56 38.85 29.12
CA ASP A 578 -19.31 39.45 28.66
C ASP A 578 -18.25 39.49 29.78
N LEU A 579 -17.40 38.46 29.82
CA LEU A 579 -16.34 38.29 30.83
C LEU A 579 -15.22 39.33 30.71
N ALA A 580 -14.95 39.87 29.52
CA ALA A 580 -13.88 40.84 29.32
C ALA A 580 -14.29 42.24 29.83
N GLY A 581 -15.51 42.66 29.51
CA GLY A 581 -16.10 43.89 30.08
C GLY A 581 -16.33 43.79 31.59
N ALA A 582 -16.66 42.59 32.09
CA ALA A 582 -16.82 42.31 33.51
C ALA A 582 -15.49 42.49 34.28
N LEU A 583 -14.37 42.00 33.73
CA LEU A 583 -13.04 42.15 34.34
C LEU A 583 -12.62 43.63 34.45
N ALA A 584 -12.75 44.41 33.39
CA ALA A 584 -12.36 45.82 33.38
C ALA A 584 -13.09 46.65 34.45
N ARG A 585 -14.37 46.34 34.69
CA ARG A 585 -15.17 47.00 35.73
C ARG A 585 -14.77 46.57 37.15
N LEU A 586 -14.45 45.29 37.35
CA LEU A 586 -13.93 44.81 38.64
C LEU A 586 -12.60 45.46 39.00
N GLU A 587 -11.72 45.67 38.01
CA GLU A 587 -10.44 46.37 38.22
C GLU A 587 -10.65 47.84 38.63
N GLN A 588 -11.63 48.53 38.04
CA GLN A 588 -12.01 49.88 38.45
C GLN A 588 -12.63 49.93 39.86
N VAL A 589 -13.50 48.97 40.20
CA VAL A 589 -14.06 48.83 41.56
C VAL A 589 -12.93 48.62 42.58
N GLN A 590 -11.96 47.77 42.26
CA GLN A 590 -10.79 47.53 43.13
C GLN A 590 -9.96 48.81 43.29
N SER A 591 -9.68 49.55 42.22
CA SER A 591 -8.88 50.78 42.31
C SER A 591 -9.57 51.86 43.15
N LEU A 592 -10.88 52.05 42.98
CA LEU A 592 -11.65 53.07 43.71
C LEU A 592 -11.84 52.69 45.19
N ALA A 593 -12.08 51.41 45.49
CA ALA A 593 -12.16 50.93 46.87
C ALA A 593 -10.81 51.02 47.61
N ARG A 594 -9.70 50.76 46.92
CA ARG A 594 -8.34 50.95 47.48
C ARG A 594 -7.97 52.42 47.68
N GLN A 595 -8.50 53.34 46.86
CA GLN A 595 -8.33 54.78 47.05
C GLN A 595 -9.14 55.33 48.25
N ALA A 596 -10.32 54.76 48.54
CA ALA A 596 -11.12 55.12 49.71
C ALA A 596 -10.46 54.65 51.03
N ASN A 597 -9.78 53.50 51.01
CA ASN A 597 -8.84 52.98 52.02
C ASN A 597 -9.31 53.00 53.50
N GLU A 598 -10.61 52.82 53.75
CA GLU A 598 -11.16 52.67 55.10
C GLU A 598 -11.59 51.21 55.36
N ALA A 599 -11.80 50.83 56.63
CA ALA A 599 -12.11 49.45 57.04
C ALA A 599 -13.35 48.87 56.32
N VAL A 600 -14.38 49.68 56.10
CA VAL A 600 -15.63 49.29 55.42
C VAL A 600 -15.40 48.94 53.94
N ASP A 601 -14.41 49.57 53.29
CA ASP A 601 -14.10 49.33 51.88
C ASP A 601 -13.26 48.06 51.70
N LYS A 602 -12.35 47.80 52.66
CA LYS A 602 -11.63 46.51 52.75
C LYS A 602 -12.60 45.37 53.03
N GLU A 603 -13.56 45.57 53.94
CA GLU A 603 -14.62 44.61 54.24
C GLU A 603 -15.50 44.35 53.01
N PHE A 604 -15.85 45.38 52.22
CA PHE A 604 -16.59 45.22 50.97
C PHE A 604 -15.83 44.35 49.95
N LEU A 605 -14.53 44.60 49.77
CA LEU A 605 -13.66 43.81 48.87
C LEU A 605 -13.55 42.35 49.31
N THR A 606 -13.43 42.08 50.62
CA THR A 606 -13.38 40.71 51.16
C THR A 606 -14.73 40.01 51.12
N LYS A 607 -15.81 40.69 51.48
CA LYS A 607 -17.17 40.12 51.54
C LYS A 607 -17.68 39.69 50.16
N HIS A 608 -17.39 40.48 49.13
CA HIS A 608 -17.78 40.15 47.74
C HIS A 608 -16.68 39.38 47.00
N GLU A 609 -15.65 38.88 47.73
CA GLU A 609 -14.53 38.11 47.20
C GLU A 609 -13.92 38.71 45.91
N ILE A 610 -13.81 40.05 45.82
CA ILE A 610 -13.48 40.74 44.57
C ILE A 610 -12.08 40.35 44.07
N GLU A 611 -11.11 40.19 44.97
CA GLU A 611 -9.75 39.79 44.61
C GLU A 611 -9.68 38.34 44.09
N LYS A 612 -10.44 37.44 44.69
CA LYS A 612 -10.55 36.04 44.26
C LYS A 612 -11.25 35.96 42.90
N THR A 613 -12.33 36.72 42.71
CA THR A 613 -13.06 36.81 41.44
C THR A 613 -12.21 37.42 40.33
N LEU A 614 -11.46 38.49 40.61
CA LEU A 614 -10.50 39.09 39.68
C LEU A 614 -9.40 38.10 39.28
N SER A 615 -8.79 37.42 40.26
CA SER A 615 -7.75 36.43 40.01
C SER A 615 -8.27 35.23 39.21
N ALA A 616 -9.45 34.71 39.56
CA ALA A 616 -10.10 33.61 38.85
C ALA A 616 -10.46 34.01 37.41
N THR A 617 -11.02 35.21 37.20
CA THR A 617 -11.41 35.69 35.86
C THR A 617 -10.18 35.94 34.98
N ARG A 618 -9.12 36.54 35.53
CA ARG A 618 -7.83 36.71 34.80
C ARG A 618 -7.20 35.37 34.46
N SER A 619 -7.20 34.42 35.40
CA SER A 619 -6.70 33.06 35.17
C SER A 619 -7.51 32.35 34.08
N HIS A 620 -8.84 32.42 34.13
CA HIS A 620 -9.74 31.80 33.15
C HIS A 620 -9.56 32.40 31.74
N LEU A 621 -9.48 33.73 31.61
CA LEU A 621 -9.17 34.38 30.32
C LEU A 621 -7.73 34.09 29.84
N GLY A 622 -6.78 33.96 30.76
CA GLY A 622 -5.40 33.57 30.45
C GLY A 622 -5.29 32.14 29.93
N LEU A 623 -6.03 31.20 30.52
CA LEU A 623 -6.14 29.81 30.06
C LEU A 623 -6.80 29.74 28.67
N ALA A 624 -7.87 30.49 28.44
CA ALA A 624 -8.52 30.59 27.13
C ALA A 624 -7.55 31.09 26.04
N ARG A 625 -6.77 32.15 26.33
CA ARG A 625 -5.75 32.65 25.40
C ARG A 625 -4.62 31.64 25.15
N LYS A 626 -4.20 30.89 26.17
CA LYS A 626 -3.20 29.83 26.00
C LYS A 626 -3.71 28.72 25.09
N LEU A 627 -4.98 28.33 25.22
CA LEU A 627 -5.61 27.33 24.35
C LEU A 627 -5.79 27.85 22.91
N GLU A 628 -6.19 29.11 22.73
CA GLU A 628 -6.23 29.78 21.41
C GLU A 628 -4.85 29.77 20.74
N ALA A 629 -3.79 30.11 21.48
CA ALA A 629 -2.41 30.08 20.98
C ALA A 629 -1.97 28.65 20.62
N LYS A 630 -2.27 27.64 21.46
CA LYS A 630 -2.00 26.24 21.16
C LYS A 630 -2.74 25.75 19.92
N CYS A 631 -3.99 26.19 19.72
CA CYS A 631 -4.77 25.86 18.53
C CYS A 631 -4.14 26.42 17.25
N GLU A 632 -3.77 27.71 17.26
CA GLU A 632 -3.13 28.36 16.09
C GLU A 632 -1.73 27.79 15.81
N ASP A 633 -0.95 27.51 16.85
CA ASP A 633 0.37 26.90 16.72
C ASP A 633 0.29 25.46 16.18
N ALA A 634 -0.66 24.65 16.66
CA ALA A 634 -0.92 23.32 16.13
C ALA A 634 -1.34 23.37 14.65
N TRP A 635 -2.15 24.36 14.25
CA TRP A 635 -2.52 24.52 12.84
C TRP A 635 -1.32 24.88 11.96
N ARG A 636 -0.47 25.82 12.40
CA ARG A 636 0.72 26.24 11.62
C ARG A 636 1.70 25.09 11.42
N ARG A 637 1.79 24.17 12.37
CA ARG A 637 2.63 22.97 12.31
C ARG A 637 2.00 21.79 11.55
N GLY A 638 0.79 21.94 11.00
CA GLY A 638 0.07 20.86 10.30
C GLY A 638 -0.57 19.80 11.22
N ALA A 639 -0.56 20.01 12.55
CA ALA A 639 -1.16 19.10 13.52
C ALA A 639 -2.69 19.33 13.66
N PHE A 640 -3.43 19.15 12.58
CA PHE A 640 -4.83 19.60 12.47
C PHE A 640 -5.81 18.91 13.45
N LYS A 641 -5.63 17.61 13.74
CA LYS A 641 -6.42 16.88 14.74
C LYS A 641 -6.25 17.47 16.14
N GLN A 642 -5.02 17.83 16.52
CA GLN A 642 -4.73 18.49 17.80
C GLN A 642 -5.31 19.90 17.84
N ALA A 643 -5.18 20.66 16.75
CA ALA A 643 -5.79 21.99 16.63
C ALA A 643 -7.31 21.93 16.82
N ARG A 644 -7.98 20.92 16.23
CA ARG A 644 -9.42 20.67 16.43
C ARG A 644 -9.77 20.39 17.89
N LEU A 645 -9.02 19.51 18.56
CA LEU A 645 -9.25 19.21 19.97
C LEU A 645 -9.14 20.46 20.85
N HIS A 646 -8.12 21.30 20.61
CA HIS A 646 -7.96 22.57 21.31
C HIS A 646 -9.09 23.56 21.01
N ALA A 647 -9.51 23.68 19.75
CA ALA A 647 -10.63 24.53 19.37
C ALA A 647 -11.95 24.08 20.03
N LEU A 648 -12.26 22.78 20.01
CA LEU A 648 -13.45 22.24 20.66
C LEU A 648 -13.40 22.45 22.18
N GLY A 649 -12.26 22.19 22.83
CA GLY A 649 -12.07 22.46 24.26
C GLY A 649 -12.25 23.94 24.62
N LEU A 650 -11.82 24.85 23.75
CA LEU A 650 -12.05 26.29 23.92
C LEU A 650 -13.54 26.65 23.84
N HIS A 651 -14.29 26.01 22.95
CA HIS A 651 -15.74 26.21 22.80
C HIS A 651 -16.59 25.53 23.89
N THR A 652 -16.12 24.43 24.49
CA THR A 652 -16.80 23.76 25.61
C THR A 652 -16.53 24.46 26.94
N ASP A 653 -15.26 24.72 27.24
CA ASP A 653 -14.82 25.12 28.59
C ASP A 653 -14.77 26.64 28.75
N PHE A 654 -14.70 27.40 27.64
CA PHE A 654 -14.51 28.85 27.62
C PHE A 654 -15.47 29.58 26.67
N ARG A 655 -16.69 29.04 26.48
CA ARG A 655 -17.73 29.49 25.52
C ARG A 655 -17.93 31.01 25.43
N TYR A 656 -17.88 31.72 26.56
CA TYR A 656 -18.19 33.16 26.64
C TYR A 656 -16.95 34.06 26.56
N THR A 657 -15.78 33.50 26.24
CA THR A 657 -14.54 34.26 26.11
C THR A 657 -14.37 34.80 24.69
N PRO A 658 -13.71 35.96 24.50
CA PRO A 658 -13.40 36.48 23.17
C PRO A 658 -12.57 35.50 22.30
N SER A 659 -11.73 34.70 22.96
CA SER A 659 -10.93 33.65 22.33
C SER A 659 -11.81 32.56 21.71
N ALA A 660 -12.83 32.09 22.43
CA ALA A 660 -13.79 31.12 21.88
C ALA A 660 -14.55 31.71 20.68
N THR A 661 -15.11 32.92 20.79
CA THR A 661 -15.91 33.55 19.72
C THR A 661 -15.16 33.72 18.40
N ARG A 662 -13.84 33.97 18.44
CA ARG A 662 -13.01 34.14 17.24
C ARG A 662 -12.43 32.84 16.70
N CYS A 663 -12.28 31.82 17.54
CA CYS A 663 -11.61 30.57 17.17
C CYS A 663 -12.48 29.78 16.18
N LEU A 664 -11.91 29.51 15.00
CA LEU A 664 -12.49 28.62 14.01
C LEU A 664 -12.10 27.17 14.33
N VAL A 665 -12.99 26.24 14.05
CA VAL A 665 -12.78 24.81 14.29
C VAL A 665 -12.22 24.17 13.01
N PRO A 666 -11.01 23.58 13.05
CA PRO A 666 -10.49 22.74 11.98
C PRO A 666 -11.41 21.56 11.68
N PHE A 667 -11.64 21.29 10.40
CA PHE A 667 -12.56 20.27 9.93
C PHE A 667 -12.00 19.61 8.67
N GLU A 668 -11.97 18.29 8.63
CA GLU A 668 -11.44 17.52 7.49
C GLU A 668 -12.57 17.14 6.54
N VAL A 669 -12.36 17.42 5.26
CA VAL A 669 -13.28 17.08 4.17
C VAL A 669 -12.58 16.14 3.20
N ILE A 670 -13.14 14.94 3.08
CA ILE A 670 -12.63 13.89 2.19
C ILE A 670 -13.70 13.61 1.15
N THR A 671 -13.31 13.52 -0.11
CA THR A 671 -14.20 13.06 -1.17
C THR A 671 -13.70 11.76 -1.76
N GLU A 672 -14.63 10.93 -2.20
CA GLU A 672 -14.38 9.79 -3.06
C GLU A 672 -15.01 10.07 -4.43
N PRO A 673 -14.22 10.19 -5.51
CA PRO A 673 -12.75 10.24 -5.55
C PRO A 673 -12.17 11.57 -5.02
N GLN A 674 -10.91 11.53 -4.57
CA GLN A 674 -10.17 12.68 -4.01
C GLN A 674 -9.76 13.70 -5.09
N GLY A 675 -9.82 15.00 -4.81
CA GLY A 675 -9.45 16.05 -5.75
C GLY A 675 -10.56 17.04 -6.08
N ALA A 676 -11.59 17.13 -5.24
CA ALA A 676 -12.65 18.13 -5.38
C ALA A 676 -12.23 19.49 -4.85
N GLN A 677 -12.60 20.55 -5.56
CA GLN A 677 -12.52 21.92 -5.06
C GLN A 677 -13.59 22.16 -4.01
N VAL A 678 -13.20 22.77 -2.90
CA VAL A 678 -14.07 23.06 -1.76
C VAL A 678 -14.44 24.55 -1.76
N PHE A 679 -15.73 24.85 -1.70
CA PHE A 679 -16.27 26.20 -1.57
C PHE A 679 -17.05 26.30 -0.27
N ILE A 680 -16.81 27.35 0.52
CA ILE A 680 -17.53 27.61 1.77
C ILE A 680 -18.36 28.88 1.58
N ASP A 681 -19.67 28.77 1.76
CA ASP A 681 -20.63 29.87 1.59
C ASP A 681 -20.45 30.60 0.23
N GLY A 682 -20.13 29.84 -0.82
CA GLY A 682 -19.95 30.30 -2.19
C GLY A 682 -18.54 30.82 -2.55
N GLN A 683 -17.60 30.87 -1.60
CA GLN A 683 -16.22 31.31 -1.85
C GLN A 683 -15.25 30.11 -1.91
N PRO A 684 -14.34 30.03 -2.89
CA PRO A 684 -13.36 28.95 -2.95
C PRO A 684 -12.37 29.05 -1.79
N VAL A 685 -12.06 27.92 -1.17
CA VAL A 685 -10.99 27.83 -0.16
C VAL A 685 -9.66 28.07 -0.86
N ARG A 686 -8.84 29.00 -0.35
CA ARG A 686 -7.52 29.32 -0.91
C ARG A 686 -6.42 28.64 -0.09
N GLY A 687 -5.50 27.97 -0.78
CA GLY A 687 -4.25 27.41 -0.23
C GLY A 687 -3.07 28.29 -0.61
N GLY A 688 -1.94 28.15 0.09
CA GLY A 688 -0.69 28.83 -0.28
C GLY A 688 -0.09 28.27 -1.58
N GLU A 689 0.53 29.16 -2.35
CA GLU A 689 1.23 29.04 -3.66
C GLU A 689 0.82 27.92 -4.65
N ALA A 690 0.39 28.37 -5.85
CA ALA A 690 0.04 27.62 -7.06
C ALA A 690 -1.16 26.65 -6.99
N GLY A 691 -2.38 27.22 -7.09
CA GLY A 691 -3.62 26.49 -7.40
C GLY A 691 -4.70 26.56 -6.32
N LEU A 692 -5.94 26.19 -6.67
CA LEU A 692 -7.01 26.01 -5.69
C LEU A 692 -6.80 24.65 -4.99
N PRO A 693 -6.71 24.58 -3.65
CA PRO A 693 -6.53 23.34 -2.91
C PRO A 693 -7.73 22.41 -3.14
N THR A 694 -7.46 21.11 -3.22
CA THR A 694 -8.46 20.06 -3.45
C THR A 694 -8.47 19.05 -2.31
N THR A 695 -9.54 18.26 -2.21
CA THR A 695 -9.70 17.23 -1.17
C THR A 695 -8.70 16.06 -1.34
N PRO A 696 -8.23 15.43 -0.25
CA PRO A 696 -8.57 15.65 1.15
C PRO A 696 -8.02 16.99 1.67
N LEU A 697 -8.88 17.78 2.32
CA LEU A 697 -8.55 19.16 2.71
C LEU A 697 -9.06 19.48 4.11
N TRP A 698 -8.20 20.11 4.91
CA TRP A 698 -8.59 20.70 6.19
C TRP A 698 -9.07 22.14 6.00
N ILE A 699 -10.31 22.39 6.39
CA ILE A 699 -10.95 23.71 6.37
C ILE A 699 -11.19 24.22 7.79
N ARG A 700 -11.46 25.53 7.94
CA ARG A 700 -11.78 26.16 9.22
C ARG A 700 -13.22 26.68 9.21
N LEU A 701 -14.06 26.16 10.11
CA LEU A 701 -15.48 26.51 10.20
C LEU A 701 -15.82 27.25 11.49
N LYS A 702 -16.89 28.05 11.48
CA LYS A 702 -17.42 28.69 12.68
C LYS A 702 -18.15 27.65 13.54
N HIS A 703 -17.90 27.68 14.85
CA HIS A 703 -18.59 26.80 15.79
C HIS A 703 -20.08 27.17 15.89
N GLY A 704 -20.97 26.17 15.84
CA GLY A 704 -22.41 26.32 16.03
C GLY A 704 -23.23 26.96 14.89
N LYS A 705 -22.59 27.56 13.88
CA LYS A 705 -23.27 28.09 12.69
C LYS A 705 -23.26 27.04 11.56
N GLU A 706 -24.40 26.83 10.91
CA GLU A 706 -24.45 26.06 9.66
C GLU A 706 -23.78 26.84 8.54
N GLN A 707 -22.85 26.20 7.86
CA GLN A 707 -22.19 26.72 6.67
C GLN A 707 -22.42 25.75 5.51
N GLN A 708 -22.64 26.31 4.32
CA GLN A 708 -22.85 25.51 3.12
C GLN A 708 -21.51 25.24 2.45
N VAL A 709 -21.14 23.97 2.36
CA VAL A 709 -19.93 23.51 1.68
C VAL A 709 -20.33 22.93 0.33
N LYS A 710 -19.88 23.56 -0.76
CA LYS A 710 -20.02 23.02 -2.11
C LYS A 710 -18.72 22.31 -2.49
N LEU A 711 -18.86 21.10 -3.02
CA LEU A 711 -17.77 20.26 -3.53
C LEU A 711 -17.95 20.15 -5.04
N SER A 712 -16.93 20.55 -5.79
CA SER A 712 -16.98 20.59 -7.26
C SER A 712 -15.76 19.91 -7.86
N ARG A 713 -15.97 19.02 -8.81
CA ARG A 713 -14.91 18.36 -9.56
C ARG A 713 -15.36 18.20 -11.01
N VAL A 714 -14.47 18.50 -11.95
CA VAL A 714 -14.75 18.33 -13.38
C VAL A 714 -15.12 16.86 -13.67
N GLY A 715 -16.24 16.66 -14.36
CA GLY A 715 -16.81 15.32 -14.64
C GLY A 715 -17.75 14.77 -13.56
N TYR A 716 -17.98 15.51 -12.46
CA TYR A 716 -18.85 15.08 -11.36
C TYR A 716 -19.92 16.13 -11.05
N GLU A 717 -21.01 15.69 -10.43
CA GLU A 717 -22.07 16.57 -9.96
C GLU A 717 -21.58 17.48 -8.83
N ASP A 718 -22.00 18.75 -8.88
CA ASP A 718 -21.79 19.69 -7.78
C ASP A 718 -22.60 19.25 -6.55
N LEU A 719 -21.91 18.86 -5.48
CA LEU A 719 -22.54 18.45 -4.23
C LEU A 719 -22.55 19.58 -3.20
N TYR A 720 -23.68 19.73 -2.51
CA TYR A 720 -23.87 20.74 -1.47
C TYR A 720 -24.15 20.05 -0.14
N HIS A 721 -23.28 20.29 0.85
CA HIS A 721 -23.42 19.74 2.20
C HIS A 721 -23.52 20.87 3.23
N LYS A 722 -24.39 20.72 4.23
CA LYS A 722 -24.51 21.68 5.33
C LYS A 722 -23.75 21.14 6.53
N ILE A 723 -22.72 21.85 6.96
CA ILE A 723 -21.81 21.40 8.04
C ILE A 723 -21.81 22.43 9.17
N LYS A 724 -21.83 21.96 10.41
CA LYS A 724 -21.53 22.75 11.61
C LYS A 724 -20.12 22.40 12.10
N GLY A 725 -19.39 23.38 12.62
CA GLY A 725 -18.08 23.13 13.24
C GLY A 725 -18.10 22.12 14.40
N SER A 726 -19.27 21.82 14.97
CA SER A 726 -19.48 20.81 16.01
C SER A 726 -19.66 19.36 15.51
N ASP A 727 -19.86 19.15 14.20
CA ASP A 727 -20.14 17.83 13.63
C ASP A 727 -18.90 16.94 13.65
N ARG A 728 -19.06 15.62 13.47
CA ARG A 728 -17.93 14.67 13.43
C ARG A 728 -17.04 14.90 12.20
N SER A 729 -15.74 14.72 12.36
CA SER A 729 -14.71 14.86 11.32
C SER A 729 -13.89 13.56 11.24
N PRO A 730 -13.48 13.09 10.04
CA PRO A 730 -13.77 13.67 8.72
C PRO A 730 -15.23 13.47 8.30
N ILE A 731 -15.67 14.25 7.31
CA ILE A 731 -16.83 13.92 6.49
C ILE A 731 -16.32 13.35 5.18
N GLU A 732 -16.79 12.15 4.87
CA GLU A 732 -16.52 11.45 3.60
C GLU A 732 -17.72 11.63 2.68
N VAL A 733 -17.48 12.16 1.49
CA VAL A 733 -18.52 12.45 0.49
C VAL A 733 -18.21 11.73 -0.80
N LEU A 734 -19.12 10.87 -1.25
CA LEU A 734 -19.05 10.23 -2.55
C LEU A 734 -19.57 11.19 -3.64
N LEU A 735 -18.71 11.56 -4.59
CA LEU A 735 -19.07 12.34 -5.77
C LEU A 735 -19.69 11.43 -6.83
N ARG A 736 -20.75 11.91 -7.48
CA ARG A 736 -21.43 11.18 -8.57
C ARG A 736 -20.92 11.66 -9.92
N VAL A 737 -20.56 10.73 -10.79
CA VAL A 737 -20.09 11.06 -12.14
C VAL A 737 -21.25 11.56 -13.01
N VAL A 738 -20.98 12.54 -13.86
CA VAL A 738 -21.92 13.01 -14.88
C VAL A 738 -21.55 12.36 -16.21
N PRO A 739 -22.51 11.78 -16.95
CA PRO A 739 -22.21 11.18 -18.25
C PRO A 739 -21.77 12.23 -19.26
N ASP A 740 -20.72 11.89 -20.03
CA ASP A 740 -20.19 12.69 -21.13
C ASP A 740 -21.25 12.88 -22.23
N ALA A 741 -22.05 11.83 -22.47
CA ALA A 741 -23.15 11.86 -23.42
C ALA A 741 -24.30 10.93 -23.02
N LEU A 742 -25.50 11.31 -23.43
CA LEU A 742 -26.72 10.49 -23.33
C LEU A 742 -27.31 10.32 -24.72
N ILE A 743 -27.14 9.14 -25.30
CA ILE A 743 -27.61 8.83 -26.66
C ILE A 743 -29.01 8.25 -26.56
N LYS A 744 -29.99 8.91 -27.20
CA LYS A 744 -31.40 8.49 -27.13
C LYS A 744 -31.71 7.46 -28.22
N LEU A 745 -32.40 6.38 -27.82
CA LEU A 745 -32.88 5.32 -28.70
C LEU A 745 -34.38 5.50 -28.98
N GLU A 746 -34.86 5.06 -30.14
CA GLU A 746 -36.29 5.13 -30.52
C GLU A 746 -37.15 4.09 -29.79
N ALA A 747 -36.54 3.01 -29.32
CA ALA A 747 -37.22 1.92 -28.62
C ALA A 747 -36.37 1.40 -27.46
N GLU A 748 -36.98 0.58 -26.60
CA GLU A 748 -36.30 -0.05 -25.48
C GLU A 748 -35.20 -1.00 -25.98
N PRO A 749 -33.94 -0.83 -25.53
CA PRO A 749 -32.89 -1.78 -25.86
C PRO A 749 -33.13 -3.13 -25.17
N VAL A 750 -32.82 -4.20 -25.89
CA VAL A 750 -33.00 -5.59 -25.44
C VAL A 750 -31.66 -6.32 -25.29
N THR A 751 -30.59 -5.75 -25.85
CA THR A 751 -29.21 -6.23 -25.75
C THR A 751 -28.30 -5.19 -25.09
N GLY A 752 -27.07 -5.58 -24.78
CA GLY A 752 -25.96 -4.64 -24.60
C GLY A 752 -25.53 -4.00 -25.93
N ILE A 753 -24.44 -3.23 -25.90
CA ILE A 753 -23.84 -2.63 -27.10
C ILE A 753 -22.59 -3.42 -27.53
N GLY A 754 -22.59 -3.88 -28.78
CA GLY A 754 -21.39 -4.33 -29.46
C GLY A 754 -20.63 -3.12 -29.97
N VAL A 755 -19.32 -3.04 -29.79
CA VAL A 755 -18.50 -1.90 -30.23
C VAL A 755 -17.39 -2.38 -31.15
N GLY A 756 -17.22 -1.68 -32.27
CA GLY A 756 -16.00 -1.71 -33.10
C GLY A 756 -15.21 -0.42 -32.92
N GLU A 757 -14.33 -0.11 -33.87
CA GLU A 757 -13.46 1.07 -33.78
C GLU A 757 -14.24 2.40 -33.72
N SER A 758 -15.26 2.56 -34.58
CA SER A 758 -16.00 3.81 -34.70
C SER A 758 -17.52 3.67 -34.55
N VAL A 759 -18.04 2.44 -34.54
CA VAL A 759 -19.48 2.14 -34.53
C VAL A 759 -19.84 1.18 -33.42
N GLY A 760 -20.96 1.45 -32.74
CA GLY A 760 -21.61 0.50 -31.85
C GLY A 760 -22.97 0.06 -32.37
N LEU A 761 -23.34 -1.18 -32.12
CA LEU A 761 -24.59 -1.79 -32.53
C LEU A 761 -25.40 -2.29 -31.32
N VAL A 762 -26.69 -1.95 -31.29
CA VAL A 762 -27.63 -2.32 -30.22
C VAL A 762 -28.90 -2.91 -30.80
N GLY A 763 -29.35 -4.02 -30.24
CA GLY A 763 -30.67 -4.60 -30.49
C GLY A 763 -31.76 -3.88 -29.68
N LEU A 764 -32.84 -3.52 -30.36
CA LEU A 764 -34.01 -2.86 -29.80
C LEU A 764 -35.25 -3.75 -29.89
N ARG A 765 -36.20 -3.54 -28.98
CA ARG A 765 -37.47 -4.25 -28.94
C ARG A 765 -38.22 -4.10 -30.27
N GLY A 766 -38.82 -5.21 -30.72
CA GLY A 766 -39.61 -5.27 -31.95
C GLY A 766 -38.78 -5.50 -33.22
N GLY A 767 -37.66 -6.21 -33.11
CA GLY A 767 -36.83 -6.58 -34.26
C GLY A 767 -36.11 -5.38 -34.90
N LYS A 768 -35.79 -4.36 -34.10
CA LYS A 768 -35.08 -3.16 -34.56
C LYS A 768 -33.62 -3.18 -34.11
N LEU A 769 -32.78 -2.48 -34.84
CA LEU A 769 -31.36 -2.30 -34.57
C LEU A 769 -31.03 -0.82 -34.58
N ALA A 770 -30.08 -0.40 -33.76
CA ALA A 770 -29.50 0.92 -33.76
C ALA A 770 -27.98 0.85 -33.92
N ALA A 771 -27.45 1.49 -34.96
CA ALA A 771 -26.02 1.72 -35.11
C ALA A 771 -25.68 3.16 -34.71
N ILE A 772 -24.61 3.33 -33.96
CA ILE A 772 -24.23 4.57 -33.28
C ILE A 772 -22.76 4.85 -33.54
N ASN A 773 -22.43 6.09 -33.90
CA ASN A 773 -21.05 6.52 -33.97
C ASN A 773 -20.50 6.71 -32.54
N LEU A 774 -19.48 5.95 -32.17
CA LEU A 774 -18.90 5.96 -30.82
C LEU A 774 -18.07 7.22 -30.55
N VAL A 775 -17.60 7.88 -31.61
CA VAL A 775 -16.81 9.12 -31.51
C VAL A 775 -17.72 10.32 -31.29
N SER A 776 -18.71 10.52 -32.18
CA SER A 776 -19.64 11.67 -32.10
C SER A 776 -20.80 11.46 -31.13
N GLY A 777 -21.15 10.22 -30.82
CA GLY A 777 -22.35 9.88 -30.05
C GLY A 777 -23.65 10.00 -30.84
N GLU A 778 -23.58 10.22 -32.15
CA GLU A 778 -24.75 10.33 -33.01
C GLU A 778 -25.21 8.95 -33.50
N VAL A 779 -26.52 8.80 -33.67
CA VAL A 779 -27.14 7.61 -34.24
C VAL A 779 -26.93 7.62 -35.76
N ARG A 780 -26.24 6.60 -36.31
CA ARG A 780 -26.08 6.41 -37.77
C ARG A 780 -27.39 5.97 -38.42
N PHE A 781 -28.02 4.92 -37.88
CA PHE A 781 -29.35 4.49 -38.31
C PHE A 781 -30.11 3.80 -37.16
N GLN A 782 -31.44 3.80 -37.23
CA GLN A 782 -32.30 2.89 -36.48
C GLN A 782 -33.32 2.28 -37.42
N LYS A 783 -33.32 0.95 -37.55
CA LYS A 783 -34.12 0.27 -38.58
C LYS A 783 -34.58 -1.11 -38.11
N GLY A 784 -35.79 -1.49 -38.51
CA GLY A 784 -36.26 -2.86 -38.41
C GLY A 784 -35.91 -3.65 -39.67
N LEU A 785 -35.40 -4.87 -39.50
CA LEU A 785 -35.19 -5.77 -40.63
C LEU A 785 -36.48 -6.59 -40.89
N PRO A 786 -36.85 -6.82 -42.16
CA PRO A 786 -38.08 -7.55 -42.48
C PRO A 786 -38.06 -8.96 -41.88
N GLY A 787 -39.07 -9.29 -41.07
CA GLY A 787 -39.18 -10.61 -40.43
C GLY A 787 -38.15 -10.88 -39.33
N LEU A 788 -37.45 -9.85 -38.84
CA LEU A 788 -36.51 -9.99 -37.74
C LEU A 788 -37.24 -10.18 -36.41
N ASP A 789 -36.88 -11.26 -35.71
CA ASP A 789 -37.28 -11.49 -34.33
C ASP A 789 -36.43 -10.64 -33.35
N GLU A 790 -36.64 -10.83 -32.06
CA GLU A 790 -35.86 -10.16 -31.03
C GLU A 790 -34.40 -10.63 -31.06
N VAL A 791 -33.48 -9.66 -31.01
CA VAL A 791 -32.03 -9.91 -30.97
C VAL A 791 -31.65 -10.54 -29.64
N HIS A 792 -30.81 -11.56 -29.70
CA HIS A 792 -30.31 -12.31 -28.55
C HIS A 792 -28.82 -12.06 -28.36
N GLY A 793 -28.43 -11.75 -27.11
CA GLY A 793 -27.04 -11.47 -26.75
C GLY A 793 -26.54 -10.12 -27.27
N THR A 794 -25.33 -9.73 -26.87
CA THR A 794 -24.69 -8.52 -27.39
C THR A 794 -24.23 -8.75 -28.83
N PRO A 795 -24.54 -7.84 -29.79
CA PRO A 795 -24.03 -7.93 -31.16
C PRO A 795 -22.49 -7.89 -31.21
N LEU A 796 -21.90 -8.52 -32.22
CA LEU A 796 -20.49 -8.38 -32.56
C LEU A 796 -20.33 -7.36 -33.69
N VAL A 797 -19.22 -6.63 -33.68
CA VAL A 797 -18.89 -5.62 -34.69
C VAL A 797 -17.49 -5.92 -35.22
N PHE A 798 -17.39 -6.16 -36.52
CA PHE A 798 -16.16 -6.44 -37.27
C PHE A 798 -16.04 -5.39 -38.38
N ASP A 799 -15.20 -4.38 -38.21
CA ASP A 799 -15.03 -3.27 -39.15
C ASP A 799 -16.38 -2.65 -39.61
N GLU A 800 -16.80 -2.96 -40.86
CA GLU A 800 -18.03 -2.48 -41.49
C GLU A 800 -19.22 -3.43 -41.34
N ILE A 801 -19.04 -4.60 -40.72
CA ILE A 801 -20.03 -5.65 -40.57
C ILE A 801 -20.45 -5.80 -39.10
N GLY A 802 -21.76 -5.70 -38.85
CA GLY A 802 -22.38 -6.02 -37.57
C GLY A 802 -23.03 -7.38 -37.61
N VAL A 803 -22.72 -8.27 -36.66
CA VAL A 803 -23.26 -9.63 -36.59
C VAL A 803 -24.05 -9.81 -35.29
N PHE A 804 -25.23 -10.44 -35.38
CA PHE A 804 -26.04 -10.71 -34.20
C PHE A 804 -26.91 -11.96 -34.38
N ALA A 805 -27.28 -12.57 -33.26
CA ALA A 805 -28.19 -13.71 -33.21
C ALA A 805 -29.61 -13.24 -32.88
N THR A 806 -30.61 -14.00 -33.31
CA THR A 806 -32.01 -13.84 -32.92
C THR A 806 -32.49 -14.99 -32.05
N THR A 807 -33.52 -14.74 -31.24
CA THR A 807 -34.12 -15.72 -30.31
C THR A 807 -34.66 -16.98 -30.99
N ASN A 808 -34.96 -16.92 -32.29
CA ASN A 808 -35.38 -18.06 -33.11
C ASN A 808 -34.22 -18.95 -33.60
N GLY A 809 -32.96 -18.60 -33.32
CA GLY A 809 -31.80 -19.40 -33.70
C GLY A 809 -31.17 -19.06 -35.05
N ARG A 810 -31.43 -17.88 -35.60
CA ARG A 810 -30.80 -17.38 -36.83
C ARG A 810 -29.72 -16.35 -36.48
N VAL A 811 -28.63 -16.35 -37.25
CA VAL A 811 -27.56 -15.35 -37.18
C VAL A 811 -27.66 -14.46 -38.41
N TYR A 812 -27.49 -13.16 -38.23
CA TYR A 812 -27.53 -12.17 -39.28
C TYR A 812 -26.25 -11.36 -39.28
N ALA A 813 -25.76 -11.03 -40.47
CA ALA A 813 -24.77 -9.99 -40.67
C ALA A 813 -25.39 -8.82 -41.45
N ILE A 814 -25.02 -7.62 -41.04
CA ILE A 814 -25.46 -6.37 -41.66
C ILE A 814 -24.28 -5.45 -41.92
N ARG A 815 -24.40 -4.58 -42.91
CA ARG A 815 -23.48 -3.46 -43.08
C ARG A 815 -23.81 -2.34 -42.08
N LEU A 816 -22.80 -1.79 -41.42
CA LEU A 816 -22.96 -0.77 -40.38
C LEU A 816 -23.19 0.65 -40.91
N ASP A 817 -22.91 0.88 -42.20
CA ASP A 817 -23.21 2.16 -42.86
C ASP A 817 -24.72 2.42 -43.03
N ASP A 818 -25.49 1.40 -43.41
CA ASP A 818 -26.89 1.57 -43.81
C ASP A 818 -27.85 0.50 -43.29
N GLY A 819 -27.33 -0.47 -42.52
CA GLY A 819 -28.10 -1.54 -41.91
C GLY A 819 -28.67 -2.53 -42.91
N GLN A 820 -28.12 -2.63 -44.12
CA GLN A 820 -28.50 -3.67 -45.07
C GLN A 820 -27.97 -5.04 -44.66
N GLN A 821 -28.80 -6.07 -44.78
CA GLN A 821 -28.39 -7.45 -44.54
C GLN A 821 -27.38 -7.89 -45.60
N VAL A 822 -26.24 -8.41 -45.14
CA VAL A 822 -25.22 -9.05 -45.98
C VAL A 822 -25.58 -10.52 -46.17
N TRP A 823 -25.77 -11.24 -45.06
CA TRP A 823 -26.17 -12.65 -45.06
C TRP A 823 -27.01 -12.99 -43.83
N SER A 824 -27.67 -14.15 -43.86
CA SER A 824 -28.34 -14.73 -42.71
C SER A 824 -28.21 -16.25 -42.71
N GLN A 825 -27.85 -16.84 -41.59
CA GLN A 825 -27.62 -18.28 -41.45
C GLN A 825 -28.50 -18.86 -40.34
N GLU A 826 -29.24 -19.93 -40.65
CA GLU A 826 -30.03 -20.63 -39.64
C GLU A 826 -29.18 -21.69 -38.94
N ILE A 827 -29.16 -21.67 -37.61
CA ILE A 827 -28.37 -22.59 -36.81
C ILE A 827 -29.27 -23.75 -36.33
N PRO A 828 -29.00 -24.99 -36.77
CA PRO A 828 -29.76 -26.14 -36.34
C PRO A 828 -29.76 -26.28 -34.81
N GLY A 829 -30.95 -26.44 -34.23
CA GLY A 829 -31.14 -26.56 -32.78
C GLY A 829 -31.24 -25.23 -32.04
N GLY A 830 -31.03 -24.09 -32.70
CA GLY A 830 -31.10 -22.76 -32.09
C GLY A 830 -29.90 -22.43 -31.19
N ILE A 831 -29.78 -21.17 -30.81
CA ILE A 831 -28.59 -20.61 -30.16
C ILE A 831 -28.84 -20.48 -28.65
N VAL A 832 -27.82 -20.81 -27.83
CA VAL A 832 -27.86 -20.65 -26.36
C VAL A 832 -26.80 -19.68 -25.87
N SER A 833 -25.60 -19.75 -26.41
CA SER A 833 -24.50 -18.89 -26.00
C SER A 833 -24.62 -17.48 -26.60
N SER A 834 -23.84 -16.56 -26.05
CA SER A 834 -23.46 -15.33 -26.77
C SER A 834 -22.65 -15.69 -28.02
N LEU A 835 -22.61 -14.79 -29.01
CA LEU A 835 -21.67 -14.90 -30.12
C LEU A 835 -20.27 -14.51 -29.62
N VAL A 836 -19.25 -15.28 -29.99
CA VAL A 836 -17.85 -15.06 -29.63
C VAL A 836 -17.05 -14.78 -30.89
N SER A 837 -16.31 -13.67 -30.92
CA SER A 837 -15.40 -13.36 -32.02
C SER A 837 -14.17 -14.27 -31.95
N ALA A 838 -13.79 -14.88 -33.07
CA ALA A 838 -12.65 -15.77 -33.18
C ALA A 838 -11.93 -15.57 -34.52
N GLY A 839 -10.94 -14.68 -34.54
CA GLY A 839 -10.25 -14.26 -35.77
C GLY A 839 -11.25 -13.66 -36.78
N ASP A 840 -11.22 -14.18 -38.01
CA ASP A 840 -12.13 -13.78 -39.10
C ASP A 840 -13.50 -14.48 -39.04
N GLY A 841 -13.79 -15.15 -37.92
CA GLY A 841 -15.00 -15.93 -37.70
C GLY A 841 -15.75 -15.57 -36.43
N ILE A 842 -16.91 -16.21 -36.30
CA ILE A 842 -17.75 -16.21 -35.11
C ILE A 842 -17.97 -17.63 -34.64
N VAL A 843 -17.91 -17.81 -33.32
CA VAL A 843 -18.20 -19.06 -32.65
C VAL A 843 -19.45 -18.92 -31.81
N LEU A 844 -20.27 -19.96 -31.83
CA LEU A 844 -21.45 -20.07 -30.99
C LEU A 844 -21.66 -21.52 -30.54
N VAL A 845 -22.48 -21.69 -29.51
CA VAL A 845 -22.90 -22.99 -29.01
C VAL A 845 -24.42 -23.12 -29.12
N ASN A 846 -24.87 -24.14 -29.83
CA ASN A 846 -26.28 -24.41 -30.05
C ASN A 846 -26.93 -25.12 -28.84
N ARG A 847 -28.26 -25.29 -28.83
CA ARG A 847 -28.99 -26.00 -27.74
C ARG A 847 -28.58 -27.46 -27.56
N ARG A 848 -27.97 -28.08 -28.56
CA ARG A 848 -27.48 -29.46 -28.50
C ARG A 848 -26.08 -29.56 -27.89
N GLY A 849 -25.42 -28.43 -27.67
CA GLY A 849 -24.05 -28.36 -27.18
C GLY A 849 -23.01 -28.45 -28.30
N ASP A 850 -23.41 -28.34 -29.57
CA ASP A 850 -22.45 -28.29 -30.68
C ASP A 850 -21.85 -26.89 -30.74
N ILE A 851 -20.52 -26.84 -30.85
CA ILE A 851 -19.75 -25.63 -31.12
C ILE A 851 -19.72 -25.45 -32.63
N VAL A 852 -20.16 -24.30 -33.11
CA VAL A 852 -20.26 -23.98 -34.53
C VAL A 852 -19.39 -22.77 -34.82
N PHE A 853 -18.54 -22.88 -35.85
CA PHE A 853 -17.74 -21.79 -36.38
C PHE A 853 -18.32 -21.33 -37.72
N LEU A 854 -18.54 -20.03 -37.86
CA LEU A 854 -19.01 -19.40 -39.09
C LEU A 854 -18.01 -18.32 -39.53
N GLU A 855 -17.78 -18.19 -40.82
CA GLU A 855 -17.00 -17.08 -41.39
C GLU A 855 -17.80 -15.77 -41.32
N VAL A 856 -17.15 -14.66 -40.91
CA VAL A 856 -17.82 -13.37 -40.73
C VAL A 856 -18.34 -12.79 -42.04
N GLU A 857 -17.57 -12.91 -43.13
CA GLU A 857 -17.94 -12.28 -44.41
C GLU A 857 -19.12 -12.97 -45.10
N THR A 858 -19.20 -14.30 -45.02
CA THR A 858 -20.17 -15.10 -45.79
C THR A 858 -21.26 -15.74 -44.93
N GLY A 859 -21.01 -15.91 -43.64
CA GLY A 859 -21.87 -16.69 -42.73
C GLY A 859 -21.83 -18.19 -42.98
N THR A 860 -20.91 -18.67 -43.82
CA THR A 860 -20.77 -20.09 -44.10
C THR A 860 -20.20 -20.82 -42.89
N GLN A 861 -20.75 -22.01 -42.61
CA GLN A 861 -20.24 -22.86 -41.55
C GLN A 861 -19.00 -23.60 -42.03
N THR A 862 -17.83 -23.22 -41.51
CA THR A 862 -16.55 -23.86 -41.85
C THR A 862 -16.43 -25.22 -41.17
N TRP A 863 -16.79 -25.29 -39.88
CA TRP A 863 -16.76 -26.53 -39.12
C TRP A 863 -17.76 -26.52 -37.96
N SER A 864 -18.04 -27.71 -37.43
CA SER A 864 -18.82 -27.88 -36.20
C SER A 864 -18.26 -29.04 -35.37
N TYR A 865 -18.19 -28.86 -34.06
CA TYR A 865 -17.71 -29.86 -33.12
C TYR A 865 -18.80 -30.22 -32.10
N SER A 866 -19.21 -31.49 -32.09
CA SER A 866 -20.21 -31.96 -31.12
C SER A 866 -19.55 -32.29 -29.80
N THR A 867 -19.89 -31.54 -28.75
CA THR A 867 -19.34 -31.78 -27.41
C THR A 867 -19.91 -33.04 -26.75
N GLY A 868 -21.11 -33.45 -27.17
CA GLY A 868 -21.84 -34.61 -26.64
C GLY A 868 -22.48 -34.37 -25.28
N ALA A 869 -22.64 -33.10 -24.87
CA ALA A 869 -23.23 -32.72 -23.60
C ALA A 869 -23.94 -31.36 -23.72
N PRO A 870 -24.95 -31.08 -22.88
CA PRO A 870 -25.74 -29.85 -22.99
C PRO A 870 -24.89 -28.58 -22.79
N PRO A 871 -25.26 -27.48 -23.45
CA PRO A 871 -24.51 -26.23 -23.40
C PRO A 871 -24.61 -25.55 -22.04
N SER A 872 -23.56 -24.83 -21.62
CA SER A 872 -23.54 -24.23 -20.27
C SER A 872 -22.90 -22.84 -20.14
N THR A 873 -21.69 -22.64 -20.68
CA THR A 873 -21.01 -21.34 -20.67
C THR A 873 -20.76 -20.87 -22.08
N ASP A 874 -20.44 -19.59 -22.25
CA ASP A 874 -19.88 -19.10 -23.50
C ASP A 874 -18.45 -19.68 -23.69
N PRO A 875 -18.03 -19.97 -24.93
CA PRO A 875 -16.65 -20.37 -25.21
C PRO A 875 -15.70 -19.16 -25.12
N MET A 876 -14.40 -19.40 -24.97
CA MET A 876 -13.36 -18.36 -24.94
C MET A 876 -12.32 -18.62 -26.01
N TRP A 877 -12.02 -17.60 -26.81
CA TRP A 877 -10.99 -17.61 -27.83
C TRP A 877 -9.73 -16.90 -27.31
N ASP A 878 -8.55 -17.53 -27.43
CA ASP A 878 -7.28 -16.94 -26.99
C ASP A 878 -6.40 -16.39 -28.12
N GLY A 879 -6.90 -16.37 -29.36
CA GLY A 879 -6.16 -16.02 -30.57
C GLY A 879 -5.78 -17.22 -31.43
N HIS A 880 -5.65 -18.41 -30.83
CA HIS A 880 -5.27 -19.66 -31.52
C HIS A 880 -6.17 -20.83 -31.20
N ARG A 881 -6.72 -20.85 -29.98
CA ARG A 881 -7.48 -21.96 -29.45
C ARG A 881 -8.78 -21.49 -28.81
N LEU A 882 -9.81 -22.29 -29.01
CA LEU A 882 -11.10 -22.15 -28.39
C LEU A 882 -11.19 -23.06 -27.17
N PHE A 883 -11.42 -22.48 -26.00
CA PHE A 883 -11.66 -23.19 -24.76
C PHE A 883 -13.13 -23.19 -24.41
N TYR A 884 -13.63 -24.33 -23.96
CA TYR A 884 -15.01 -24.48 -23.58
C TYR A 884 -15.16 -25.43 -22.41
N VAL A 885 -15.99 -25.04 -21.43
CA VAL A 885 -16.31 -25.88 -20.28
C VAL A 885 -17.82 -25.97 -20.15
N ASN A 886 -18.36 -27.17 -19.98
CA ASN A 886 -19.79 -27.33 -19.70
C ASN A 886 -20.07 -27.51 -18.20
N ARG A 887 -21.36 -27.62 -17.84
CA ARG A 887 -21.81 -27.82 -16.45
C ARG A 887 -21.60 -29.24 -15.94
N ASP A 888 -21.39 -30.20 -16.84
CA ASP A 888 -21.17 -31.61 -16.50
C ASP A 888 -19.68 -31.94 -16.31
N GLY A 889 -18.79 -30.95 -16.38
CA GLY A 889 -17.36 -31.16 -16.15
C GLY A 889 -16.57 -31.63 -17.37
N LEU A 890 -17.10 -31.41 -18.57
CA LEU A 890 -16.36 -31.53 -19.81
C LEU A 890 -15.58 -30.22 -20.02
N PHE A 891 -14.25 -30.33 -20.02
CA PHE A 891 -13.37 -29.24 -20.42
C PHE A 891 -12.61 -29.60 -21.70
N LEU A 892 -12.74 -28.76 -22.72
CA LEU A 892 -12.12 -28.97 -24.02
C LEU A 892 -11.36 -27.73 -24.49
N ALA A 893 -10.30 -27.99 -25.25
CA ALA A 893 -9.58 -26.99 -26.03
C ALA A 893 -9.54 -27.44 -27.49
N LEU A 894 -9.93 -26.54 -28.39
CA LEU A 894 -10.00 -26.75 -29.82
C LEU A 894 -9.04 -25.80 -30.56
N GLU A 895 -8.32 -26.28 -31.58
CA GLU A 895 -7.68 -25.44 -32.59
C GLU A 895 -8.70 -25.16 -33.71
N THR A 896 -8.91 -23.90 -34.07
CA THR A 896 -9.94 -23.53 -35.09
C THR A 896 -9.56 -23.94 -36.50
N ASP A 897 -8.27 -24.12 -36.75
CA ASP A 897 -7.72 -24.27 -38.11
C ASP A 897 -7.50 -25.75 -38.47
N ASP A 898 -7.74 -26.66 -37.52
CA ASP A 898 -7.56 -28.11 -37.68
C ASP A 898 -8.91 -28.83 -37.95
N PRO A 899 -9.00 -29.70 -38.96
CA PRO A 899 -10.17 -30.55 -39.20
C PRO A 899 -10.47 -31.58 -38.09
N ASP A 900 -9.52 -31.96 -37.23
CA ASP A 900 -9.77 -32.63 -35.94
C ASP A 900 -9.37 -31.69 -34.79
N PRO A 901 -10.25 -30.73 -34.44
CA PRO A 901 -9.83 -29.55 -33.71
C PRO A 901 -9.39 -29.84 -32.27
N ALA A 902 -9.60 -31.04 -31.71
CA ALA A 902 -9.42 -31.28 -30.28
C ALA A 902 -7.95 -31.43 -29.84
N VAL A 903 -7.42 -30.39 -29.18
CA VAL A 903 -6.10 -30.40 -28.51
C VAL A 903 -6.11 -31.28 -27.26
N PHE A 904 -7.15 -31.12 -26.43
CA PHE A 904 -7.41 -32.00 -25.29
C PHE A 904 -8.90 -32.05 -24.95
N LYS A 905 -9.28 -33.13 -24.28
CA LYS A 905 -10.63 -33.36 -23.76
C LYS A 905 -10.56 -33.99 -22.38
N LEU A 906 -10.85 -33.20 -21.34
CA LEU A 906 -10.94 -33.67 -19.97
C LEU A 906 -12.40 -33.94 -19.60
N ARG A 907 -12.65 -35.09 -18.99
CA ARG A 907 -13.92 -35.43 -18.35
C ARG A 907 -13.70 -35.46 -16.84
N ASP A 908 -14.78 -35.34 -16.08
CA ASP A 908 -14.76 -35.38 -14.60
C ASP A 908 -14.11 -34.16 -13.94
N THR A 909 -14.08 -33.01 -14.61
CA THR A 909 -13.79 -31.74 -13.93
C THR A 909 -15.05 -31.26 -13.18
N PRO A 910 -14.96 -30.29 -12.28
CA PRO A 910 -16.15 -29.56 -11.86
C PRO A 910 -16.75 -28.84 -13.07
N GLY A 911 -18.08 -28.76 -13.14
CA GLY A 911 -18.74 -27.92 -14.14
C GLY A 911 -18.40 -26.46 -13.95
N ALA A 912 -18.26 -25.69 -15.02
CA ALA A 912 -17.93 -24.27 -14.91
C ALA A 912 -19.14 -23.38 -14.61
N VAL A 913 -18.89 -22.29 -13.91
CA VAL A 913 -19.88 -21.25 -13.57
C VAL A 913 -19.84 -20.10 -14.59
N CYS A 914 -18.67 -19.83 -15.16
CA CYS A 914 -18.42 -18.77 -16.12
C CYS A 914 -17.44 -19.23 -17.22
N PRO A 915 -17.35 -18.50 -18.35
CA PRO A 915 -16.41 -18.84 -19.42
C PRO A 915 -14.97 -18.98 -18.93
N PRO A 916 -14.18 -19.92 -19.48
CA PRO A 916 -12.77 -20.08 -19.11
C PRO A 916 -11.95 -18.84 -19.46
N LEU A 917 -10.80 -18.65 -18.81
CA LEU A 917 -9.92 -17.50 -18.96
C LEU A 917 -8.47 -17.94 -19.20
N ARG A 918 -7.80 -17.32 -20.19
CA ARG A 918 -6.38 -17.55 -20.48
C ARG A 918 -5.50 -16.77 -19.50
N ILE A 919 -4.49 -17.44 -18.93
CA ILE A 919 -3.52 -16.84 -17.99
C ILE A 919 -2.12 -17.31 -18.39
N GLY A 920 -1.40 -16.49 -19.14
CA GLY A 920 -0.09 -16.87 -19.69
C GLY A 920 -0.17 -18.19 -20.46
N LYS A 921 0.65 -19.18 -20.07
CA LYS A 921 0.66 -20.52 -20.70
C LYS A 921 -0.43 -21.48 -20.19
N GLN A 922 -1.32 -21.01 -19.31
CA GLN A 922 -2.38 -21.83 -18.71
C GLN A 922 -3.77 -21.29 -19.05
N VAL A 923 -4.80 -22.09 -18.78
CA VAL A 923 -6.21 -21.74 -18.90
C VAL A 923 -6.89 -22.11 -17.60
N ALA A 924 -7.75 -21.24 -17.08
CA ALA A 924 -8.44 -21.46 -15.82
C ALA A 924 -9.94 -21.30 -15.94
N PHE A 925 -10.67 -21.98 -15.05
CA PHE A 925 -12.11 -21.76 -14.88
C PHE A 925 -12.53 -21.87 -13.41
N LEU A 926 -13.66 -21.22 -13.10
CA LEU A 926 -14.32 -21.31 -11.80
C LEU A 926 -15.37 -22.42 -11.85
N GLY A 927 -15.19 -23.43 -11.02
CA GLY A 927 -16.07 -24.59 -10.90
C GLY A 927 -17.28 -24.35 -9.99
N LEU A 928 -18.36 -25.10 -10.22
CA LEU A 928 -19.57 -25.15 -9.41
C LEU A 928 -19.31 -25.62 -7.97
N ASP A 929 -18.19 -26.30 -7.74
CA ASP A 929 -17.70 -26.64 -6.41
C ASP A 929 -17.06 -25.45 -5.66
N GLY A 930 -16.98 -24.28 -6.30
CA GLY A 930 -16.34 -23.07 -5.78
C GLY A 930 -14.82 -23.05 -5.99
N SER A 931 -14.26 -24.06 -6.67
CA SER A 931 -12.83 -24.14 -6.94
C SER A 931 -12.44 -23.39 -8.21
N LEU A 932 -11.41 -22.56 -8.15
CA LEU A 932 -10.74 -21.99 -9.33
C LEU A 932 -9.59 -22.92 -9.70
N ARG A 933 -9.63 -23.49 -10.90
CA ARG A 933 -8.64 -24.46 -11.36
C ARG A 933 -7.93 -23.98 -12.60
N GLY A 934 -6.60 -24.13 -12.64
CA GLY A 934 -5.76 -23.79 -13.77
C GLY A 934 -5.10 -25.02 -14.37
N PHE A 935 -5.11 -25.11 -15.70
CA PHE A 935 -4.60 -26.23 -16.48
C PHE A 935 -3.57 -25.75 -17.50
N ALA A 936 -2.51 -26.52 -17.70
CA ALA A 936 -1.56 -26.25 -18.78
C ALA A 936 -2.17 -26.61 -20.15
N VAL A 937 -2.00 -25.76 -21.16
CA VAL A 937 -2.59 -26.00 -22.49
C VAL A 937 -1.70 -26.92 -23.31
N ARG A 938 -1.89 -28.24 -23.16
CA ARG A 938 -1.21 -29.31 -23.91
C ARG A 938 -2.04 -30.60 -23.85
N LYS A 939 -1.74 -31.63 -24.67
CA LYS A 939 -2.55 -32.87 -24.85
C LYS A 939 -3.14 -33.53 -23.60
N LYS A 940 -2.42 -33.54 -22.47
CA LYS A 940 -2.91 -34.14 -21.20
C LYS A 940 -3.54 -33.16 -20.22
N ALA A 941 -3.47 -31.86 -20.54
CA ALA A 941 -3.92 -30.75 -19.72
C ALA A 941 -3.73 -30.97 -18.20
N PRO A 942 -2.49 -31.14 -17.71
CA PRO A 942 -2.27 -31.35 -16.28
C PRO A 942 -2.76 -30.13 -15.49
N GLU A 943 -3.44 -30.37 -14.37
CA GLU A 943 -3.84 -29.35 -13.41
C GLU A 943 -2.56 -28.74 -12.81
N ALA A 944 -2.36 -27.44 -13.02
CA ALA A 944 -1.22 -26.70 -12.51
C ALA A 944 -1.46 -26.23 -11.06
N TRP A 945 -2.71 -25.84 -10.77
CA TRP A 945 -3.12 -25.35 -9.46
C TRP A 945 -4.63 -25.36 -9.31
N ASN A 946 -5.07 -25.32 -8.05
CA ASN A 946 -6.47 -25.34 -7.64
C ASN A 946 -6.62 -24.55 -6.34
N PHE A 947 -7.62 -23.68 -6.28
CA PHE A 947 -7.95 -22.82 -5.14
C PHE A 947 -9.42 -22.91 -4.80
N LEU A 948 -9.75 -23.02 -3.52
CA LEU A 948 -11.13 -22.81 -3.09
C LEU A 948 -11.40 -21.30 -3.01
N CYS A 949 -12.12 -20.77 -4.00
CA CYS A 949 -12.35 -19.33 -4.15
C CYS A 949 -13.72 -18.88 -3.65
N ALA A 950 -14.70 -19.77 -3.65
CA ALA A 950 -16.04 -19.49 -3.20
C ALA A 950 -16.66 -20.74 -2.56
N GLY A 951 -17.86 -20.60 -1.97
CA GLY A 951 -18.64 -21.76 -1.57
C GLY A 951 -19.11 -22.55 -2.78
N SER A 952 -19.41 -23.84 -2.58
CA SER A 952 -20.07 -24.62 -3.62
C SER A 952 -21.41 -23.99 -4.00
N GLY A 953 -21.68 -23.90 -5.30
CA GLY A 953 -22.88 -23.28 -5.87
C GLY A 953 -22.83 -21.76 -5.99
N THR A 954 -21.75 -21.10 -5.55
CA THR A 954 -21.61 -19.65 -5.70
C THR A 954 -21.43 -19.27 -7.17
N GLN A 955 -22.32 -18.42 -7.68
CA GLN A 955 -22.18 -17.80 -8.99
C GLN A 955 -21.06 -16.75 -8.97
N GLY A 956 -20.32 -16.62 -10.07
CA GLY A 956 -19.25 -15.66 -10.16
C GLY A 956 -18.63 -15.53 -11.54
N PHE A 957 -17.74 -14.57 -11.66
CA PHE A 957 -17.08 -14.13 -12.88
C PHE A 957 -15.58 -14.15 -12.67
N MET A 958 -14.83 -14.36 -13.75
CA MET A 958 -13.37 -14.27 -13.76
C MET A 958 -12.92 -13.20 -14.73
N LEU A 959 -11.87 -12.48 -14.35
CA LEU A 959 -11.26 -11.43 -15.16
C LEU A 959 -9.74 -11.57 -15.13
N PRO A 960 -9.07 -11.27 -16.26
CA PRO A 960 -7.62 -11.29 -16.32
C PRO A 960 -7.02 -10.20 -15.42
N ASP A 961 -5.88 -10.49 -14.81
CA ASP A 961 -5.08 -9.52 -14.08
C ASP A 961 -3.59 -9.66 -14.44
N ARG A 962 -2.80 -8.58 -14.28
CA ARG A 962 -1.38 -8.53 -14.69
C ARG A 962 -0.54 -9.67 -14.09
N ALA A 963 -0.87 -10.11 -12.88
CA ALA A 963 -0.16 -11.17 -12.16
C ALA A 963 -1.04 -12.40 -11.87
N GLY A 964 -2.28 -12.48 -12.38
CA GLY A 964 -3.18 -13.58 -12.04
C GLY A 964 -4.64 -13.41 -12.49
N VAL A 965 -5.58 -13.67 -11.58
CA VAL A 965 -7.03 -13.67 -11.85
C VAL A 965 -7.77 -12.85 -10.81
N ILE A 966 -8.74 -12.07 -11.25
CA ILE A 966 -9.74 -11.48 -10.36
C ILE A 966 -11.01 -12.33 -10.44
N VAL A 967 -11.42 -12.88 -9.30
CA VAL A 967 -12.69 -13.58 -9.13
C VAL A 967 -13.69 -12.63 -8.48
N VAL A 968 -14.83 -12.43 -9.12
CA VAL A 968 -15.94 -11.63 -8.61
C VAL A 968 -17.16 -12.51 -8.43
N THR A 969 -17.62 -12.71 -7.21
CA THR A 969 -18.84 -13.49 -6.95
C THR A 969 -20.07 -12.59 -6.98
N GLU A 970 -21.24 -13.16 -7.30
CA GLU A 970 -22.50 -12.40 -7.35
C GLU A 970 -22.87 -11.79 -5.98
N ASP A 971 -22.48 -12.40 -4.87
CA ASP A 971 -22.70 -11.86 -3.51
C ASP A 971 -21.77 -10.69 -3.15
N GLY A 972 -20.91 -10.27 -4.09
CA GLY A 972 -20.08 -9.07 -3.98
C GLY A 972 -18.69 -9.31 -3.43
N LEU A 973 -18.17 -10.54 -3.41
CA LEU A 973 -16.78 -10.80 -3.04
C LEU A 973 -15.87 -10.62 -4.26
N VAL A 974 -14.85 -9.78 -4.14
CA VAL A 974 -13.81 -9.58 -5.15
C VAL A 974 -12.49 -10.08 -4.59
N ARG A 975 -11.89 -11.08 -5.24
CA ARG A 975 -10.60 -11.65 -4.87
C ARG A 975 -9.63 -11.56 -6.02
N ARG A 976 -8.47 -10.95 -5.76
CA ARG A 976 -7.33 -10.98 -6.67
C ARG A 976 -6.41 -12.12 -6.24
N ILE A 977 -6.16 -13.05 -7.14
CA ILE A 977 -5.45 -14.29 -6.87
C ILE A 977 -4.23 -14.34 -7.78
N ASP A 978 -3.06 -14.56 -7.19
CA ASP A 978 -1.84 -14.86 -7.93
C ASP A 978 -1.64 -16.39 -7.95
N PRO A 979 -1.80 -17.04 -9.11
CA PRO A 979 -1.66 -18.47 -9.24
C PRO A 979 -0.22 -18.98 -9.06
N ARG A 980 0.81 -18.12 -9.14
CA ARG A 980 2.23 -18.49 -8.97
C ARG A 980 2.55 -18.76 -7.51
N ILE A 981 2.13 -17.86 -6.62
CA ILE A 981 2.34 -17.98 -5.16
C ILE A 981 1.16 -18.64 -4.45
N LYS A 982 0.13 -19.03 -5.19
CA LYS A 982 -1.02 -19.79 -4.69
C LYS A 982 -1.80 -19.09 -3.56
N ARG A 983 -1.94 -17.75 -3.64
CA ARG A 983 -2.54 -16.93 -2.58
C ARG A 983 -3.48 -15.86 -3.11
N VAL A 984 -4.46 -15.49 -2.30
CA VAL A 984 -5.25 -14.26 -2.46
C VAL A 984 -4.34 -13.07 -2.11
N VAL A 985 -4.02 -12.26 -3.10
CA VAL A 985 -3.21 -11.03 -2.95
C VAL A 985 -4.04 -9.93 -2.29
N THR A 986 -5.30 -9.81 -2.70
CA THR A 986 -6.20 -8.76 -2.19
C THR A 986 -7.63 -9.28 -2.18
N GLU A 987 -8.38 -8.95 -1.14
CA GLU A 987 -9.80 -9.25 -1.02
C GLU A 987 -10.57 -7.97 -0.69
N ARG A 988 -11.71 -7.78 -1.36
CA ARG A 988 -12.65 -6.71 -1.06
C ARG A 988 -14.07 -7.23 -1.10
N ARG A 989 -14.87 -6.83 -0.10
CA ARG A 989 -16.32 -7.05 -0.12
C ARG A 989 -17.02 -5.79 -0.61
N LEU A 990 -17.78 -5.93 -1.69
CA LEU A 990 -18.63 -4.88 -2.23
C LEU A 990 -19.88 -4.72 -1.34
N PRO A 991 -20.41 -3.50 -1.22
CA PRO A 991 -21.59 -3.23 -0.39
C PRO A 991 -22.88 -3.83 -0.96
N MET A 992 -22.87 -4.26 -2.23
CA MET A 992 -24.04 -4.69 -2.99
C MET A 992 -23.70 -5.88 -3.90
N PRO A 993 -24.67 -6.75 -4.21
CA PRO A 993 -24.50 -7.85 -5.15
C PRO A 993 -24.18 -7.38 -6.58
N VAL A 994 -23.43 -8.19 -7.31
CA VAL A 994 -23.05 -7.95 -8.72
C VAL A 994 -24.12 -8.56 -9.64
N LEU A 995 -24.56 -7.81 -10.66
CA LEU A 995 -25.67 -8.19 -11.55
C LEU A 995 -25.26 -8.82 -12.87
N GLN A 996 -24.09 -8.44 -13.39
CA GLN A 996 -23.61 -8.73 -14.74
C GLN A 996 -22.11 -9.02 -14.66
N GLN A 997 -21.56 -9.65 -15.70
CA GLN A 997 -20.12 -9.82 -15.82
C GLN A 997 -19.43 -8.44 -15.71
N PRO A 998 -18.45 -8.26 -14.81
CA PRO A 998 -17.71 -7.02 -14.74
C PRO A 998 -16.76 -6.91 -15.93
N VAL A 999 -16.37 -5.68 -16.29
CA VAL A 999 -15.43 -5.44 -17.38
C VAL A 999 -14.20 -4.73 -16.86
N ARG A 1000 -13.03 -5.16 -17.33
CA ARG A 1000 -11.76 -4.60 -16.90
C ARG A 1000 -11.08 -3.87 -18.07
N SER A 1001 -10.54 -2.70 -17.77
CA SER A 1001 -9.51 -2.04 -18.56
C SER A 1001 -8.17 -2.08 -17.83
N ASP A 1002 -7.10 -1.59 -18.45
CA ASP A 1002 -5.77 -1.56 -17.83
C ASP A 1002 -5.72 -0.83 -16.49
N ARG A 1003 -6.64 0.12 -16.26
CA ARG A 1003 -6.66 1.00 -15.09
C ARG A 1003 -7.92 0.89 -14.23
N ALA A 1004 -8.94 0.17 -14.68
CA ALA A 1004 -10.20 0.11 -13.93
C ALA A 1004 -10.97 -1.19 -14.08
N LEU A 1005 -11.80 -1.47 -13.10
CA LEU A 1005 -12.79 -2.54 -13.07
C LEU A 1005 -14.19 -1.92 -12.99
N PHE A 1006 -15.04 -2.19 -13.97
CA PHE A 1006 -16.40 -1.69 -14.08
C PHE A 1006 -17.41 -2.76 -13.67
N LEU A 1007 -18.27 -2.43 -12.71
CA LEU A 1007 -19.20 -3.35 -12.05
C LEU A 1007 -20.62 -2.78 -12.09
N ALA A 1008 -21.60 -3.60 -12.43
CA ALA A 1008 -23.01 -3.26 -12.25
C ALA A 1008 -23.54 -3.91 -10.95
N LEU A 1009 -23.86 -3.10 -9.96
CA LEU A 1009 -24.30 -3.53 -8.63
C LEU A 1009 -25.80 -3.29 -8.43
N LYS A 1010 -26.45 -4.20 -7.70
CA LYS A 1010 -27.88 -4.10 -7.36
C LYS A 1010 -28.08 -3.28 -6.08
N GLY A 1011 -28.52 -2.04 -6.24
CA GLY A 1011 -28.87 -1.15 -5.13
C GLY A 1011 -30.23 -1.45 -4.50
N GLU A 1012 -30.54 -0.69 -3.45
CA GLU A 1012 -31.84 -0.75 -2.78
C GLU A 1012 -32.97 -0.32 -3.74
N LYS A 1013 -34.17 -0.89 -3.55
CA LYS A 1013 -35.36 -0.59 -4.37
C LYS A 1013 -35.19 -0.84 -5.88
N GLY A 1014 -34.21 -1.65 -6.28
CA GLY A 1014 -33.99 -2.06 -7.67
C GLY A 1014 -33.22 -1.06 -8.52
N GLN A 1015 -32.57 -0.07 -7.90
CA GLN A 1015 -31.60 0.79 -8.59
C GLN A 1015 -30.37 -0.02 -9.01
N VAL A 1016 -29.70 0.41 -10.08
CA VAL A 1016 -28.44 -0.20 -10.53
C VAL A 1016 -27.34 0.83 -10.39
N HIS A 1017 -26.31 0.49 -9.61
CA HIS A 1017 -25.11 1.29 -9.45
C HIS A 1017 -24.04 0.77 -10.40
N LEU A 1018 -23.61 1.59 -11.33
CA LEU A 1018 -22.44 1.31 -12.14
C LEU A 1018 -21.23 1.92 -11.44
N VAL A 1019 -20.33 1.06 -11.00
CA VAL A 1019 -19.17 1.41 -10.20
C VAL A 1019 -17.90 1.16 -11.00
N SER A 1020 -16.98 2.12 -10.95
CA SER A 1020 -15.60 1.95 -11.42
C SER A 1020 -14.68 1.85 -10.22
N LEU A 1021 -13.91 0.76 -10.15
CA LEU A 1021 -12.84 0.56 -9.19
C LEU A 1021 -11.49 0.69 -9.89
N ASP A 1022 -10.45 1.08 -9.18
CA ASP A 1022 -9.09 1.04 -9.70
C ASP A 1022 -8.62 -0.41 -9.87
N ALA A 1023 -7.94 -0.70 -10.98
CA ALA A 1023 -7.52 -2.05 -11.31
C ALA A 1023 -6.40 -2.59 -10.40
N ALA A 1024 -5.61 -1.71 -9.77
CA ALA A 1024 -4.44 -2.07 -8.97
C ALA A 1024 -4.81 -2.35 -7.50
N ASP A 1025 -5.54 -1.43 -6.86
CA ASP A 1025 -5.87 -1.49 -5.43
C ASP A 1025 -7.37 -1.72 -5.16
N LEU A 1026 -8.19 -1.82 -6.20
CA LEU A 1026 -9.65 -1.97 -6.13
C LEU A 1026 -10.36 -0.80 -5.43
N SER A 1027 -9.72 0.37 -5.27
CA SER A 1027 -10.31 1.58 -4.67
C SER A 1027 -11.44 2.15 -5.54
N LEU A 1028 -12.42 2.82 -4.92
CA LEU A 1028 -13.56 3.36 -5.66
C LEU A 1028 -13.15 4.60 -6.46
N ARG A 1029 -13.27 4.54 -7.80
CA ARG A 1029 -12.99 5.66 -8.68
C ARG A 1029 -14.22 6.53 -8.90
N TRP A 1030 -15.36 5.92 -9.23
CA TRP A 1030 -16.63 6.63 -9.34
C TRP A 1030 -17.84 5.68 -9.23
N ASP A 1031 -19.01 6.25 -8.93
CA ASP A 1031 -20.32 5.58 -8.92
C ASP A 1031 -21.31 6.39 -9.78
N TYR A 1032 -22.10 5.67 -10.57
CA TYR A 1032 -23.17 6.19 -11.40
C TYR A 1032 -24.47 5.40 -11.20
N VAL A 1033 -25.54 6.07 -10.79
CA VAL A 1033 -26.84 5.41 -10.58
C VAL A 1033 -27.66 5.47 -11.86
N LEU A 1034 -27.93 4.30 -12.46
CA LEU A 1034 -28.78 4.20 -13.64
C LEU A 1034 -30.26 4.47 -13.27
N PRO A 1035 -30.98 5.31 -14.06
CA PRO A 1035 -32.38 5.63 -13.80
C PRO A 1035 -33.32 4.41 -13.90
N ARG A 1036 -33.02 3.50 -14.82
CA ARG A 1036 -33.66 2.19 -15.00
C ARG A 1036 -32.58 1.16 -15.28
N GLY A 1037 -32.80 -0.07 -14.84
CA GLY A 1037 -31.79 -1.13 -14.83
C GLY A 1037 -31.00 -1.31 -16.13
N ILE A 1038 -29.87 -2.00 -16.04
CA ILE A 1038 -28.92 -2.18 -17.14
C ILE A 1038 -29.38 -3.25 -18.15
N ARG A 1039 -29.03 -3.06 -19.43
CA ARG A 1039 -29.18 -4.04 -20.52
C ARG A 1039 -27.79 -4.48 -20.99
N GLY A 1040 -27.48 -5.75 -20.78
CA GLY A 1040 -26.18 -6.33 -21.11
C GLY A 1040 -25.03 -5.83 -20.21
N VAL A 1041 -23.83 -6.22 -20.61
CA VAL A 1041 -22.58 -5.94 -19.92
C VAL A 1041 -22.11 -4.51 -20.27
N PRO A 1042 -21.54 -3.73 -19.33
CA PRO A 1042 -20.90 -2.45 -19.65
C PRO A 1042 -19.76 -2.64 -20.65
N THR A 1043 -19.71 -1.87 -21.73
CA THR A 1043 -18.70 -2.07 -22.78
C THR A 1043 -17.67 -0.94 -22.77
N VAL A 1044 -16.39 -1.29 -22.75
CA VAL A 1044 -15.28 -0.31 -22.75
C VAL A 1044 -14.73 -0.17 -24.16
N ALA A 1045 -14.63 1.06 -24.67
CA ALA A 1045 -13.97 1.38 -25.93
C ALA A 1045 -13.09 2.63 -25.75
N GLY A 1046 -11.78 2.47 -25.88
CA GLY A 1046 -10.81 3.51 -25.57
C GLY A 1046 -10.91 4.00 -24.12
N GLN A 1047 -11.12 5.30 -23.92
CA GLN A 1047 -11.32 5.92 -22.60
C GLN A 1047 -12.80 6.07 -22.21
N ARG A 1048 -13.73 5.46 -22.95
CA ARG A 1048 -15.17 5.59 -22.70
C ARG A 1048 -15.78 4.26 -22.30
N VAL A 1049 -16.77 4.33 -21.41
CA VAL A 1049 -17.61 3.20 -21.01
C VAL A 1049 -19.02 3.47 -21.51
N PHE A 1050 -19.53 2.56 -22.32
CA PHE A 1050 -20.87 2.60 -22.88
C PHE A 1050 -21.77 1.66 -22.08
N VAL A 1051 -22.84 2.22 -21.53
CA VAL A 1051 -23.80 1.46 -20.74
C VAL A 1051 -25.20 1.65 -21.27
N VAL A 1052 -25.82 0.56 -21.69
CA VAL A 1052 -27.17 0.57 -22.24
C VAL A 1052 -28.17 0.49 -21.09
N GLY A 1053 -28.92 1.57 -20.86
CA GLY A 1053 -29.93 1.66 -19.82
C GLY A 1053 -31.31 1.24 -20.31
N GLY A 1054 -32.12 0.70 -19.40
CA GLY A 1054 -33.54 0.40 -19.64
C GLY A 1054 -34.43 1.65 -19.78
N ASP A 1055 -33.84 2.85 -19.78
CA ASP A 1055 -34.47 4.15 -19.98
C ASP A 1055 -34.42 4.64 -21.43
N GLN A 1056 -34.16 3.73 -22.39
CA GLN A 1056 -34.01 4.02 -23.83
C GLN A 1056 -32.82 4.95 -24.11
N ARG A 1057 -31.77 4.85 -23.29
CA ARG A 1057 -30.57 5.65 -23.43
C ARG A 1057 -29.32 4.81 -23.33
N ILE A 1058 -28.29 5.25 -24.03
CA ILE A 1058 -26.92 4.80 -23.81
C ILE A 1058 -26.20 5.89 -23.06
N HIS A 1059 -25.69 5.51 -21.89
CA HIS A 1059 -24.95 6.36 -20.97
C HIS A 1059 -23.47 6.20 -21.30
N VAL A 1060 -22.83 7.29 -21.73
CA VAL A 1060 -21.41 7.32 -22.07
C VAL A 1060 -20.66 7.97 -20.91
N LEU A 1061 -19.77 7.22 -20.29
CA LEU A 1061 -18.96 7.64 -19.13
C LEU A 1061 -17.47 7.62 -19.49
N LYS A 1062 -16.65 8.32 -18.71
CA LYS A 1062 -15.21 8.47 -18.92
C LYS A 1062 -14.37 8.01 -17.72
#